data_AF-A0A8H3RQ00-F1
#
_entry.id   AF-A0A8H3RQ00-F1
#
_cell.length_a   1.000
_cell.length_b   1.000
_cell.length_c   1.000
_cell.angle_alpha   90.00
_cell.angle_beta   90.00
_cell.angle_gamma   90.00
#
_symmetry.space_group_name_H-M   'P 1'
#
loop_
_entity.id
_entity.type
_entity.pdbx_description
1 polymer ?
#
loop_
_entity_poly.entity_id
_entity_poly.type
_entity_poly.pdbx_seq_one_letter_code
_entity_poly.pdbx_strand_id
1 'polypeptide(L)'
;MVLGLHPPSDPRKARAWWTEVFLSHPPREVVDAPEFPPRPDEFQKIDWAPYVELKDAKLARILWDRPTQKLRQYLDSLGQHPFPRPPDDDDTRPMQHTEGLALEVYELLLLEHMYPIAESEWQAKWTQMGMDQAKWRLDDILKDWGHMPNTGPILIQGKDVMTSRQLTVATLKQELRDRNQVQTGTSQVLRQRLYDYERKSLALFSRSDLGHWKISTGKPRGWRIYPGDELNPLDMHTWAIKLSPYNPTYWVSRAYCHYQQAFFDLAIGDAYRAQLLCEVLVDARCRNRQPGLYPRIWHAISQHILAGMNSETEAVPPEVEKMRQPNGINYFIPTLRKALHNIISLSLAALQAREDCKAMEKYLPQRVIMPDRDRRPFERRHEVMESYFEQAHNDKEVKKLWFHESRAGQVSTERLYPYESSDKHRTDQDFLDELNQRLFGNNQALPWRKCKVKSVERLKPARNSATALGVFATEKIKKGQMILVEEPAMRGHLGVSRLPLDRCEYNARTPRCDNCYKELDAAWPEEDQERIRKVKAGQDKAACKCVLLDGKEAIPLSYCPPGPGPKTCSEIARKLYHFRACGKNWKWLHDAMRPYMMQWGNHKDYHYFSHTNEVHGTLLSLLLREVFDITLERRERFQDPNLMAHEIDELLILEDNLDHTDEKVAFPFTLAANIQVPFDILMQLGVDIFADFSFDTWVIQIVLRKLLINAIPWVNVPALKMSKAPAKMIARRKEIDDPEKQREMTKEGESFESYDPSFRALYLYPGFSLFNHVCPEKHNAQWGFDFGGVPNRVFVWAKEDIPKGKEILISYTESPMTEKGMLRQLGRQCACDGEHEDESSDEDDAPPQPPQYPPLSAAPREPTPDTSPDPSQGASTRALGTQTKPIRAQVDGADDDREEFVAREQLSLPGATGAEEQFDWELEHYMATRKRPYRGEWAESGYHKRQHFDS
;
A
#
# COMPACT_ATOMS: atom_id res chain seq x y z
N MET A 1 35.57 21.74 -12.14
CA MET A 1 36.36 22.68 -12.96
C MET A 1 35.88 22.52 -14.39
N VAL A 2 35.16 23.52 -14.90
CA VAL A 2 34.47 23.49 -16.19
C VAL A 2 35.49 23.82 -17.30
N LEU A 3 35.51 23.04 -18.37
CA LEU A 3 36.32 23.26 -19.57
C LEU A 3 36.15 24.70 -20.07
N GLY A 4 37.27 25.33 -20.47
CA GLY A 4 37.34 26.71 -20.98
C GLY A 4 36.62 26.89 -22.31
N LEU A 5 35.30 26.90 -22.27
CA LEU A 5 34.43 27.10 -23.42
C LEU A 5 34.05 28.60 -23.50
N HIS A 6 34.56 29.30 -24.52
CA HIS A 6 34.23 30.71 -24.77
C HIS A 6 33.13 30.82 -25.83
N PRO A 7 31.93 31.33 -25.51
CA PRO A 7 30.90 31.55 -26.51
C PRO A 7 31.32 32.65 -27.50
N PRO A 8 30.88 32.59 -28.76
CA PRO A 8 31.04 33.69 -29.71
C PRO A 8 30.47 35.00 -29.17
N SER A 9 31.11 36.14 -29.46
CA SER A 9 30.64 37.46 -29.04
C SER A 9 29.37 37.94 -29.74
N ASP A 10 28.96 37.27 -30.82
CA ASP A 10 27.68 37.51 -31.52
C ASP A 10 26.54 36.76 -30.80
N PRO A 11 25.48 37.44 -30.32
CA PRO A 11 24.40 36.82 -29.54
C PRO A 11 23.64 35.71 -30.28
N ARG A 12 23.53 35.76 -31.62
CA ARG A 12 22.87 34.69 -32.39
C ARG A 12 23.75 33.45 -32.48
N LYS A 13 25.06 33.63 -32.68
CA LYS A 13 26.03 32.54 -32.69
C LYS A 13 26.27 32.00 -31.29
N ALA A 14 26.27 32.83 -30.26
CA ALA A 14 26.29 32.41 -28.86
C ALA A 14 25.07 31.54 -28.56
N ARG A 15 23.87 31.95 -28.98
CA ARG A 15 22.65 31.15 -28.79
C ARG A 15 22.72 29.83 -29.54
N ALA A 16 23.16 29.82 -30.80
CA ALA A 16 23.35 28.59 -31.57
C ALA A 16 24.41 27.69 -30.94
N TRP A 17 25.51 28.27 -30.47
CA TRP A 17 26.61 27.56 -29.81
C TRP A 17 26.19 27.00 -28.44
N TRP A 18 25.45 27.75 -27.62
CA TRP A 18 24.88 27.23 -26.36
C TRP A 18 23.83 26.16 -26.63
N THR A 19 23.05 26.31 -27.70
CA THR A 19 22.13 25.26 -28.15
C THR A 19 22.90 24.02 -28.58
N GLU A 20 23.99 24.17 -29.34
CA GLU A 20 24.85 23.07 -29.77
C GLU A 20 25.59 22.42 -28.60
N VAL A 21 26.13 23.18 -27.65
CA VAL A 21 26.74 22.70 -26.41
C VAL A 21 25.72 21.93 -25.59
N PHE A 22 24.53 22.48 -25.36
CA PHE A 22 23.44 21.80 -24.67
C PHE A 22 22.99 20.51 -25.38
N LEU A 23 23.05 20.51 -26.72
CA LEU A 23 22.72 19.35 -27.56
C LEU A 23 23.88 18.37 -27.76
N SER A 24 25.12 18.69 -27.36
CA SER A 24 26.31 17.85 -27.55
C SER A 24 26.94 17.38 -26.25
N HIS A 25 26.78 18.14 -25.16
CA HIS A 25 27.32 17.91 -23.82
C HIS A 25 26.23 18.32 -22.81
N PRO A 26 25.42 17.39 -22.26
CA PRO A 26 24.48 17.76 -21.20
C PRO A 26 25.30 18.34 -20.05
N PRO A 27 25.01 19.57 -19.59
CA PRO A 27 25.62 20.02 -18.35
C PRO A 27 25.18 19.06 -17.23
N ARG A 28 26.10 18.74 -16.32
CA ARG A 28 25.82 18.00 -15.08
C ARG A 28 24.59 18.64 -14.40
N GLU A 29 23.69 17.82 -13.86
CA GLU A 29 22.55 18.27 -13.02
C GLU A 29 21.39 19.01 -13.76
N VAL A 30 21.31 18.99 -15.11
CA VAL A 30 20.23 19.72 -15.82
C VAL A 30 18.88 19.01 -15.84
N VAL A 31 18.85 17.68 -15.72
CA VAL A 31 17.60 16.92 -15.56
C VAL A 31 17.66 16.23 -14.21
N ASP A 32 17.05 16.84 -13.21
CA ASP A 32 16.87 16.23 -11.91
C ASP A 32 16.11 14.90 -12.06
N ALA A 33 16.57 13.90 -11.32
CA ALA A 33 15.83 12.65 -11.21
C ALA A 33 14.42 12.97 -10.67
N PRO A 34 13.37 12.30 -11.20
CA PRO A 34 12.04 12.47 -10.64
C PRO A 34 12.04 12.11 -9.16
N GLU A 35 11.24 12.84 -8.36
CA GLU A 35 11.17 12.62 -6.90
C GLU A 35 10.63 11.23 -6.54
N PHE A 36 9.83 10.63 -7.43
CA PHE A 36 9.19 9.33 -7.28
C PHE A 36 9.34 8.49 -8.55
N PRO A 37 9.32 7.15 -8.44
CA PRO A 37 9.44 6.27 -9.60
C PRO A 37 8.25 6.39 -10.56
N PRO A 38 8.39 5.88 -11.81
CA PRO A 38 7.30 5.88 -12.78
C PRO A 38 6.10 5.06 -12.28
N ARG A 39 4.91 5.50 -12.71
CA ARG A 39 3.61 4.90 -12.39
C ARG A 39 2.96 4.33 -13.65
N PRO A 40 2.02 3.37 -13.54
CA PRO A 40 1.32 2.84 -14.72
C PRO A 40 0.53 3.94 -15.44
N ASP A 41 0.57 3.95 -16.77
CA ASP A 41 -0.16 4.89 -17.62
C ASP A 41 -1.41 4.26 -18.27
N GLU A 42 -1.94 3.19 -17.67
CA GLU A 42 -3.00 2.38 -18.27
C GLU A 42 -4.42 2.83 -17.85
N PHE A 43 -5.31 2.94 -18.84
CA PHE A 43 -6.76 3.05 -18.65
C PHE A 43 -7.30 1.68 -18.23
N GLN A 44 -7.37 1.43 -16.93
CA GLN A 44 -7.83 0.14 -16.44
C GLN A 44 -9.26 0.17 -15.94
N LYS A 45 -10.05 -0.82 -16.37
CA LYS A 45 -11.40 -1.05 -15.87
C LYS A 45 -11.32 -1.74 -14.51
N ILE A 46 -11.40 -0.95 -13.44
CA ILE A 46 -11.61 -1.42 -12.07
C ILE A 46 -13.12 -1.58 -11.86
N ASP A 47 -13.52 -2.66 -11.21
CA ASP A 47 -14.92 -2.87 -10.82
C ASP A 47 -15.20 -2.10 -9.53
N TRP A 48 -15.42 -0.80 -9.68
CA TRP A 48 -15.80 0.09 -8.58
C TRP A 48 -17.10 -0.36 -7.91
N ALA A 49 -17.15 -0.26 -6.58
CA ALA A 49 -18.35 -0.40 -5.79
C ALA A 49 -19.53 0.47 -6.31
N PRO A 50 -20.78 0.08 -6.03
CA PRO A 50 -21.96 0.83 -6.42
C PRO A 50 -21.99 2.26 -5.84
N TYR A 51 -22.86 3.11 -6.41
CA TYR A 51 -23.16 4.41 -5.84
C TYR A 51 -23.75 4.26 -4.43
N VAL A 52 -23.36 5.17 -3.53
CA VAL A 52 -23.82 5.20 -2.14
C VAL A 52 -25.32 5.49 -2.10
N GLU A 53 -26.08 4.67 -1.38
CA GLU A 53 -27.51 4.91 -1.14
C GLU A 53 -27.68 6.02 -0.09
N LEU A 54 -28.76 6.83 -0.18
CA LEU A 54 -28.99 7.95 0.75
C LEU A 54 -29.00 7.50 2.23
N LYS A 55 -29.56 6.31 2.52
CA LYS A 55 -29.60 5.73 3.86
C LYS A 55 -28.19 5.45 4.40
N ASP A 56 -27.29 4.93 3.56
CA ASP A 56 -25.92 4.59 3.91
C ASP A 56 -25.09 5.87 4.07
N ALA A 57 -25.35 6.90 3.24
CA ALA A 57 -24.75 8.22 3.38
C ALA A 57 -25.15 8.91 4.70
N LYS A 58 -26.42 8.80 5.11
CA LYS A 58 -26.88 9.31 6.41
C LYS A 58 -26.18 8.64 7.58
N LEU A 59 -26.11 7.31 7.59
CA LEU A 59 -25.40 6.57 8.64
C LEU A 59 -23.90 6.90 8.65
N ALA A 60 -23.26 6.94 7.48
CA ALA A 60 -21.84 7.32 7.35
C ALA A 60 -21.58 8.74 7.89
N ARG A 61 -22.49 9.68 7.64
CA ARG A 61 -22.40 11.04 8.19
C ARG A 61 -22.49 11.03 9.71
N ILE A 62 -23.46 10.33 10.31
CA ILE A 62 -23.60 10.23 11.78
C ILE A 62 -22.33 9.65 12.41
N LEU A 63 -21.80 8.59 11.79
CA LEU A 63 -20.57 7.93 12.24
C LEU A 63 -19.35 8.85 12.16
N TRP A 64 -19.30 9.75 11.18
CA TRP A 64 -18.22 10.72 11.05
C TRP A 64 -18.40 11.95 11.96
N ASP A 65 -19.61 12.45 12.11
CA ASP A 65 -19.91 13.73 12.77
C ASP A 65 -19.71 13.64 14.29
N ARG A 66 -20.04 12.50 14.92
CA ARG A 66 -19.90 12.33 16.37
C ARG A 66 -18.44 12.45 16.88
N PRO A 67 -17.44 11.73 16.34
CA PRO A 67 -16.04 11.97 16.68
C PRO A 67 -15.58 13.38 16.30
N THR A 68 -16.04 13.90 15.16
CA THR A 68 -15.67 15.25 14.70
C THR A 68 -16.18 16.34 15.65
N GLN A 69 -17.38 16.18 16.22
CA GLN A 69 -17.93 17.08 17.23
C GLN A 69 -17.08 17.09 18.51
N LYS A 70 -16.47 15.96 18.89
CA LYS A 70 -15.53 15.92 20.00
C LYS A 70 -14.25 16.70 19.71
N LEU A 71 -13.72 16.61 18.48
CA LEU A 71 -12.61 17.45 18.04
C LEU A 71 -12.98 18.94 18.08
N ARG A 72 -14.19 19.29 17.64
CA ARG A 72 -14.68 20.67 17.69
C ARG A 72 -14.77 21.20 19.13
N GLN A 73 -15.35 20.41 20.04
CA GLN A 73 -15.43 20.76 21.47
C GLN A 73 -14.04 21.01 22.08
N TYR A 74 -13.06 20.16 21.73
CA TYR A 74 -11.69 20.35 22.17
C TYR A 74 -11.08 21.64 21.60
N LEU A 75 -11.24 21.88 20.30
CA LEU A 75 -10.75 23.08 19.64
C LEU A 75 -11.36 24.36 20.23
N ASP A 76 -12.68 24.39 20.43
CA ASP A 76 -13.40 25.49 21.08
C ASP A 76 -12.87 25.73 22.50
N SER A 77 -12.50 24.67 23.24
CA SER A 77 -11.92 24.78 24.59
C SER A 77 -10.53 25.39 24.62
N LEU A 78 -9.76 25.28 23.53
CA LEU A 78 -8.47 25.95 23.38
C LEU A 78 -8.62 27.44 23.07
N GLY A 79 -9.80 27.87 22.58
CA GLY A 79 -10.07 29.25 22.16
C GLY A 79 -9.20 29.73 21.00
N GLN A 80 -8.59 28.80 20.25
CA GLN A 80 -7.70 29.09 19.14
C GLN A 80 -8.23 28.48 17.85
N HIS A 81 -8.66 29.35 16.94
CA HIS A 81 -9.13 28.97 15.61
C HIS A 81 -8.23 29.62 14.56
N PRO A 82 -7.08 28.99 14.22
CA PRO A 82 -6.12 29.56 13.29
C PRO A 82 -6.67 29.73 11.86
N PHE A 83 -7.80 29.07 11.53
CA PHE A 83 -8.35 29.06 10.18
C PHE A 83 -9.45 30.09 9.90
N PRO A 84 -10.61 30.17 10.58
CA PRO A 84 -11.58 31.22 10.29
C PRO A 84 -11.05 32.57 10.78
N ARG A 85 -10.98 33.56 9.87
CA ARG A 85 -10.77 34.97 10.23
C ARG A 85 -12.08 35.55 10.78
N PRO A 86 -12.04 36.71 11.46
CA PRO A 86 -13.24 37.46 11.78
C PRO A 86 -14.10 37.72 10.52
N PRO A 87 -15.44 37.70 10.63
CA PRO A 87 -16.37 37.72 9.49
C PRO A 87 -16.32 38.98 8.60
N ASP A 88 -15.63 40.04 9.04
CA ASP A 88 -15.60 41.35 8.37
C ASP A 88 -14.47 41.51 7.33
N ASP A 89 -13.68 40.47 7.05
CA ASP A 89 -12.58 40.53 6.08
C ASP A 89 -13.06 40.13 4.66
N ASP A 90 -12.92 41.07 3.70
CA ASP A 90 -13.33 40.93 2.29
C ASP A 90 -12.72 39.71 1.59
N ASP A 91 -11.51 39.30 1.98
CA ASP A 91 -10.82 38.14 1.43
C ASP A 91 -11.43 36.80 1.91
N THR A 92 -12.23 36.81 2.99
CA THR A 92 -12.71 35.57 3.64
C THR A 92 -14.17 35.25 3.41
N ARG A 93 -14.99 36.24 3.06
CA ARG A 93 -16.38 36.01 2.63
C ARG A 93 -16.51 34.96 1.52
N PRO A 94 -15.63 34.92 0.48
CA PRO A 94 -15.69 33.89 -0.55
C PRO A 94 -15.29 32.49 -0.06
N MET A 95 -14.54 32.39 1.05
CA MET A 95 -14.01 31.14 1.58
C MET A 95 -14.87 30.54 2.70
N GLN A 96 -15.88 31.27 3.21
CA GLN A 96 -16.80 30.74 4.21
C GLN A 96 -17.46 29.44 3.74
N HIS A 97 -17.55 28.48 4.66
CA HIS A 97 -18.15 27.16 4.50
C HIS A 97 -17.47 26.23 3.48
N THR A 98 -16.29 26.61 2.95
CA THR A 98 -15.48 25.72 2.12
C THR A 98 -14.78 24.62 2.93
N GLU A 99 -14.71 24.83 4.24
CA GLU A 99 -13.98 24.04 5.22
C GLU A 99 -14.81 22.92 5.85
N GLY A 100 -16.14 22.92 5.70
CA GLY A 100 -17.06 22.06 6.48
C GLY A 100 -16.81 20.55 6.37
N LEU A 101 -15.99 20.11 5.41
CA LEU A 101 -15.61 18.71 5.20
C LEU A 101 -14.31 18.27 5.89
N ALA A 102 -13.51 19.19 6.45
CA ALA A 102 -12.23 18.87 7.13
C ALA A 102 -11.76 19.95 8.12
N LEU A 103 -12.65 20.85 8.56
CA LEU A 103 -12.30 22.03 9.34
C LEU A 103 -11.52 21.66 10.60
N GLU A 104 -12.08 20.80 11.45
CA GLU A 104 -11.54 20.45 12.77
C GLU A 104 -10.15 19.85 12.65
N VAL A 105 -10.00 18.90 11.72
CA VAL A 105 -8.72 18.24 11.46
C VAL A 105 -7.70 19.27 10.97
N TYR A 106 -8.10 20.16 10.06
CA TYR A 106 -7.18 21.15 9.52
C TYR A 106 -6.75 22.19 10.56
N GLU A 107 -7.67 22.69 11.39
CA GLU A 107 -7.33 23.65 12.45
C GLU A 107 -6.37 23.05 13.47
N LEU A 108 -6.63 21.81 13.92
CA LEU A 108 -5.76 21.12 14.88
C LEU A 108 -4.36 20.88 14.27
N LEU A 109 -4.28 20.51 12.99
CA LEU A 109 -3.00 20.39 12.30
C LEU A 109 -2.27 21.73 12.17
N LEU A 110 -2.98 22.84 12.01
CA LEU A 110 -2.38 24.17 11.98
C LEU A 110 -1.86 24.63 13.35
N LEU A 111 -2.45 24.17 14.45
CA LEU A 111 -1.90 24.43 15.78
C LEU A 111 -0.55 23.71 15.99
N GLU A 112 -0.40 22.51 15.43
CA GLU A 112 0.77 21.64 15.62
C GLU A 112 1.53 21.37 14.31
N HIS A 113 1.66 22.38 13.43
CA HIS A 113 2.17 22.18 12.08
C HIS A 113 3.69 22.09 11.97
N MET A 114 4.45 22.38 13.03
CA MET A 114 5.92 22.54 12.94
C MET A 114 6.67 21.22 13.11
N TYR A 115 6.25 20.40 14.06
CA TYR A 115 6.92 19.15 14.41
C TYR A 115 5.90 18.01 14.50
N PRO A 116 6.28 16.78 14.14
CA PRO A 116 5.41 15.64 14.33
C PRO A 116 5.22 15.33 15.83
N ILE A 117 4.08 14.73 16.16
CA ILE A 117 3.85 14.10 17.46
C ILE A 117 4.89 12.99 17.71
N ALA A 118 5.47 12.97 18.92
CA ALA A 118 6.40 11.90 19.31
C ALA A 118 5.63 10.62 19.67
N GLU A 119 6.19 9.44 19.34
CA GLU A 119 5.57 8.15 19.67
C GLU A 119 5.44 7.90 21.18
N SER A 120 6.21 8.58 22.04
CA SER A 120 6.05 8.50 23.50
C SER A 120 4.90 9.36 24.05
N GLU A 121 4.39 10.31 23.26
CA GLU A 121 3.46 11.35 23.73
C GLU A 121 2.02 11.12 23.27
N TRP A 122 1.79 10.17 22.36
CA TRP A 122 0.49 10.01 21.70
C TRP A 122 -0.63 9.70 22.69
N GLN A 123 -0.38 8.87 23.71
CA GLN A 123 -1.41 8.55 24.72
C GLN A 123 -1.84 9.79 25.51
N ALA A 124 -0.88 10.63 25.88
CA ALA A 124 -1.15 11.84 26.65
C ALA A 124 -1.99 12.83 25.84
N LYS A 125 -1.63 13.07 24.56
CA LYS A 125 -2.42 13.91 23.66
C LYS A 125 -3.80 13.34 23.38
N TRP A 126 -3.89 12.02 23.13
CA TRP A 126 -5.16 11.33 22.90
C TRP A 126 -6.12 11.48 24.10
N THR A 127 -5.58 11.38 25.31
CA THR A 127 -6.32 11.58 26.57
C THR A 127 -6.69 13.05 26.77
N GLN A 128 -5.80 14.00 26.45
CA GLN A 128 -6.06 15.44 26.55
C GLN A 128 -7.23 15.86 25.65
N MET A 129 -7.35 15.27 24.46
CA MET A 129 -8.48 15.48 23.56
C MET A 129 -9.78 14.78 24.03
N GLY A 130 -9.72 13.97 25.10
CA GLY A 130 -10.83 13.17 25.60
C GLY A 130 -11.25 12.01 24.68
N MET A 131 -10.38 11.61 23.75
CA MET A 131 -10.69 10.61 22.72
C MET A 131 -10.54 9.17 23.22
N ASP A 132 -9.81 8.95 24.31
CA ASP A 132 -9.73 7.67 25.03
C ASP A 132 -11.07 7.28 25.68
N GLN A 133 -11.81 8.27 26.16
CA GLN A 133 -13.11 8.11 26.82
C GLN A 133 -14.30 8.26 25.85
N ALA A 134 -14.04 8.76 24.64
CA ALA A 134 -15.06 8.95 23.61
C ALA A 134 -15.49 7.60 23.02
N LYS A 135 -16.55 7.03 23.60
CA LYS A 135 -17.18 5.81 23.14
C LYS A 135 -18.65 6.02 22.87
N TRP A 136 -19.14 5.45 21.78
CA TRP A 136 -20.54 5.58 21.38
C TRP A 136 -21.18 4.20 21.29
N ARG A 137 -22.31 4.03 21.98
CA ARG A 137 -23.07 2.78 21.93
C ARG A 137 -23.73 2.64 20.56
N LEU A 138 -23.64 1.45 19.99
CA LEU A 138 -24.25 1.16 18.69
C LEU A 138 -25.75 1.45 18.67
N ASP A 139 -26.47 1.12 19.75
CA ASP A 139 -27.92 1.31 19.85
C ASP A 139 -28.33 2.78 19.70
N ASP A 140 -27.53 3.71 20.26
CA ASP A 140 -27.77 5.15 20.15
C ASP A 140 -27.50 5.67 18.74
N ILE A 141 -26.50 5.10 18.05
CA ILE A 141 -26.18 5.45 16.66
C ILE A 141 -27.31 4.99 15.73
N LEU A 142 -27.80 3.77 15.92
CA LEU A 142 -28.89 3.21 15.11
C LEU A 142 -30.20 3.98 15.32
N LYS A 143 -30.48 4.37 16.58
CA LYS A 143 -31.64 5.20 16.92
C LYS A 143 -31.61 6.54 16.18
N ASP A 144 -30.48 7.24 16.20
CA ASP A 144 -30.32 8.54 15.51
C ASP A 144 -30.40 8.42 13.99
N TRP A 145 -30.00 7.27 13.44
CA TRP A 145 -30.18 6.97 12.01
C TRP A 145 -31.66 6.75 11.64
N GLY A 146 -32.57 6.68 12.62
CA GLY A 146 -33.98 6.38 12.40
C GLY A 146 -34.27 4.88 12.30
N HIS A 147 -33.29 4.04 12.64
CA HIS A 147 -33.46 2.60 12.73
C HIS A 147 -33.71 2.24 14.20
N MET A 148 -34.96 1.98 14.56
CA MET A 148 -35.24 1.33 15.83
C MET A 148 -34.51 -0.02 15.82
N PRO A 149 -33.58 -0.31 16.76
CA PRO A 149 -33.08 -1.68 16.87
C PRO A 149 -34.33 -2.54 17.05
N ASN A 150 -34.52 -3.54 16.19
CA ASN A 150 -35.62 -4.50 16.34
C ASN A 150 -35.48 -5.13 17.74
N THR A 151 -36.21 -4.54 18.68
CA THR A 151 -36.58 -5.09 19.99
C THR A 151 -37.92 -5.83 19.86
N GLY A 152 -38.53 -5.79 18.67
CA GLY A 152 -39.58 -6.70 18.27
C GLY A 152 -39.09 -8.13 18.16
N PRO A 153 -39.98 -9.12 18.34
CA PRO A 153 -39.64 -10.53 18.26
C PRO A 153 -39.04 -10.86 16.89
N ILE A 154 -37.88 -11.52 16.85
CA ILE A 154 -37.31 -12.05 15.61
C ILE A 154 -38.19 -13.23 15.19
N LEU A 155 -38.87 -13.10 14.05
CA LEU A 155 -39.82 -14.10 13.57
C LEU A 155 -39.16 -15.03 12.55
N ILE A 156 -39.13 -16.33 12.84
CA ILE A 156 -38.75 -17.38 11.89
C ILE A 156 -39.99 -18.21 11.60
N GLN A 157 -40.35 -18.32 10.32
CA GLN A 157 -41.63 -18.91 9.88
C GLN A 157 -42.84 -18.25 10.56
N GLY A 158 -42.78 -16.93 10.76
CA GLY A 158 -43.84 -16.15 11.42
C GLY A 158 -43.92 -16.34 12.94
N LYS A 159 -42.91 -16.93 13.59
CA LYS A 159 -42.91 -17.24 15.04
C LYS A 159 -41.69 -16.66 15.74
N ASP A 160 -41.90 -16.05 16.91
CA ASP A 160 -40.82 -15.49 17.72
C ASP A 160 -39.81 -16.55 18.17
N VAL A 161 -38.55 -16.37 17.77
CA VAL A 161 -37.41 -17.22 18.14
C VAL A 161 -37.26 -17.35 19.65
N MET A 162 -37.47 -16.27 20.41
CA MET A 162 -37.21 -16.27 21.86
C MET A 162 -38.40 -16.78 22.67
N THR A 163 -39.63 -16.39 22.33
CA THR A 163 -40.80 -16.71 23.18
C THR A 163 -41.70 -17.85 22.66
N SER A 164 -41.64 -18.22 21.37
CA SER A 164 -42.60 -19.17 20.80
C SER A 164 -42.35 -20.62 21.24
N ARG A 165 -43.29 -21.23 21.96
CA ARG A 165 -43.22 -22.67 22.35
C ARG A 165 -43.34 -23.65 21.19
N GLN A 166 -43.70 -23.18 20.00
CA GLN A 166 -43.93 -24.02 18.82
C GLN A 166 -42.67 -24.27 17.97
N LEU A 167 -41.57 -23.55 18.22
CA LEU A 167 -40.26 -23.83 17.62
C LEU A 167 -39.60 -25.00 18.36
N THR A 168 -39.68 -26.18 17.76
CA THR A 168 -39.04 -27.38 18.32
C THR A 168 -37.52 -27.33 18.18
N VAL A 169 -36.81 -28.08 19.02
CA VAL A 169 -35.34 -28.19 18.96
C VAL A 169 -34.87 -28.69 17.58
N ALA A 170 -35.65 -29.57 16.93
CA ALA A 170 -35.33 -30.06 15.59
C ALA A 170 -35.40 -28.94 14.54
N THR A 171 -36.43 -28.10 14.61
CA THR A 171 -36.60 -26.92 13.73
C THR A 171 -35.47 -25.91 13.97
N LEU A 172 -35.14 -25.60 15.22
CA LEU A 172 -34.04 -24.68 15.56
C LEU A 172 -32.68 -25.19 15.04
N LYS A 173 -32.39 -26.50 15.17
CA LYS A 173 -31.18 -27.10 14.61
C LYS A 173 -31.17 -27.12 13.08
N GLN A 174 -32.34 -27.23 12.43
CA GLN A 174 -32.45 -27.13 10.98
C GLN A 174 -32.19 -25.71 10.49
N GLU A 175 -32.82 -24.71 11.10
CA GLU A 175 -32.62 -23.30 10.74
C GLU A 175 -31.17 -22.85 10.98
N LEU A 176 -30.53 -23.35 12.04
CA LEU A 176 -29.09 -23.14 12.29
C LEU A 176 -28.20 -23.90 11.30
N ARG A 177 -28.60 -25.10 10.84
CA ARG A 177 -27.88 -25.85 9.78
C ARG A 177 -27.87 -25.08 8.48
N ASP A 178 -29.03 -24.60 8.06
CA ASP A 178 -29.20 -23.89 6.79
C ASP A 178 -28.40 -22.57 6.77
N ARG A 179 -28.05 -22.04 7.96
CA ARG A 179 -27.24 -20.84 8.19
C ARG A 179 -25.77 -21.12 8.57
N ASN A 180 -25.32 -22.37 8.47
CA ASN A 180 -23.96 -22.82 8.84
C ASN A 180 -23.55 -22.45 10.28
N GLN A 181 -24.49 -22.57 11.23
CA GLN A 181 -24.28 -22.35 12.66
C GLN A 181 -24.23 -23.65 13.46
N VAL A 182 -23.57 -23.60 14.61
CA VAL A 182 -23.39 -24.75 15.51
C VAL A 182 -24.76 -25.23 16.04
N GLN A 183 -25.00 -26.55 16.00
CA GLN A 183 -26.29 -27.17 16.37
C GLN A 183 -26.30 -27.74 17.80
N THR A 184 -25.20 -27.63 18.53
CA THR A 184 -25.07 -28.17 19.88
C THR A 184 -25.61 -27.19 20.91
N GLY A 185 -26.28 -27.73 21.95
CA GLY A 185 -26.84 -26.95 23.05
C GLY A 185 -28.30 -27.29 23.38
N THR A 186 -28.77 -26.73 24.49
CA THR A 186 -30.18 -26.77 24.92
C THR A 186 -31.05 -25.87 24.03
N SER A 187 -32.37 -26.02 24.09
CA SER A 187 -33.30 -25.19 23.30
C SER A 187 -33.06 -23.69 23.49
N GLN A 188 -32.68 -23.26 24.70
CA GLN A 188 -32.42 -21.85 25.00
C GLN A 188 -31.16 -21.35 24.28
N VAL A 189 -30.09 -22.16 24.25
CA VAL A 189 -28.83 -21.83 23.55
C VAL A 189 -29.05 -21.75 22.03
N LEU A 190 -29.85 -22.65 21.47
CA LEU A 190 -30.15 -22.64 20.03
C LEU A 190 -31.00 -21.42 19.63
N ARG A 191 -31.97 -21.04 20.47
CA ARG A 191 -32.80 -19.84 20.26
C ARG A 191 -31.96 -18.58 20.35
N GLN A 192 -31.14 -18.45 21.39
CA GLN A 192 -30.24 -17.30 21.55
C GLN A 192 -29.31 -17.17 20.36
N ARG A 193 -28.70 -18.27 19.91
CA ARG A 193 -27.79 -18.27 18.74
C ARG A 193 -28.48 -17.85 17.44
N LEU A 194 -29.72 -18.30 17.23
CA LEU A 194 -30.49 -17.96 16.04
C LEU A 194 -31.01 -16.52 16.11
N TYR A 195 -31.40 -16.06 17.31
CA TYR A 195 -31.75 -14.68 17.61
C TYR A 195 -30.57 -13.73 17.36
N ASP A 196 -29.39 -14.06 17.88
CA ASP A 196 -28.16 -13.27 17.70
C ASP A 196 -27.68 -13.26 16.24
N TYR A 197 -27.96 -14.32 15.46
CA TYR A 197 -27.65 -14.39 14.03
C TYR A 197 -28.55 -13.49 13.18
N GLU A 198 -29.86 -13.54 13.42
CA GLU A 198 -30.87 -12.74 12.69
C GLU A 198 -30.79 -11.25 13.07
N ARG A 199 -30.32 -10.95 14.27
CA ARG A 199 -29.98 -9.59 14.72
C ARG A 199 -28.65 -9.15 14.08
N LYS A 200 -28.66 -9.03 12.74
CA LYS A 200 -27.54 -8.75 11.83
C LYS A 200 -26.29 -8.18 12.53
N SER A 201 -25.27 -9.01 12.71
CA SER A 201 -23.94 -8.52 13.06
C SER A 201 -23.40 -7.66 11.91
N LEU A 202 -22.99 -6.43 12.19
CA LEU A 202 -22.30 -5.59 11.23
C LEU A 202 -20.81 -5.96 11.27
N ALA A 203 -20.36 -6.73 10.29
CA ALA A 203 -18.94 -7.05 10.17
C ALA A 203 -18.23 -5.80 9.64
N LEU A 204 -17.31 -5.20 10.42
CA LEU A 204 -16.41 -4.14 9.93
C LEU A 204 -15.32 -4.76 9.08
N PHE A 205 -14.62 -5.75 9.63
CA PHE A 205 -13.63 -6.55 8.94
C PHE A 205 -14.10 -7.99 8.90
N SER A 206 -14.15 -8.57 7.71
CA SER A 206 -14.25 -10.01 7.56
C SER A 206 -12.85 -10.61 7.76
N ARG A 207 -12.75 -11.72 8.50
CA ARG A 207 -11.50 -12.51 8.59
C ARG A 207 -11.51 -13.62 7.56
N SER A 208 -10.32 -14.06 7.12
CA SER A 208 -10.19 -15.25 6.28
C SER A 208 -10.73 -16.48 7.00
N ASP A 209 -11.25 -17.43 6.23
CA ASP A 209 -11.51 -18.76 6.75
C ASP A 209 -10.19 -19.56 6.83
N LEU A 210 -9.66 -19.71 8.04
CA LEU A 210 -8.47 -20.52 8.32
C LEU A 210 -8.81 -21.89 8.90
N GLY A 211 -10.06 -22.36 8.73
CA GLY A 211 -10.51 -23.65 9.24
C GLY A 211 -9.69 -24.83 8.68
N HIS A 212 -9.14 -24.72 7.48
CA HIS A 212 -8.24 -25.73 6.91
C HIS A 212 -6.87 -25.83 7.60
N TRP A 213 -6.50 -24.83 8.39
CA TRP A 213 -5.35 -24.85 9.30
C TRP A 213 -5.74 -25.25 10.73
N LYS A 214 -7.01 -25.64 10.93
CA LYS A 214 -7.64 -25.88 12.24
C LYS A 214 -7.61 -24.67 13.17
N ILE A 215 -7.29 -23.48 12.65
CA ILE A 215 -7.36 -22.23 13.39
C ILE A 215 -8.84 -21.84 13.49
N SER A 216 -9.37 -21.78 14.71
CA SER A 216 -10.69 -21.23 15.05
C SER A 216 -11.91 -21.88 14.37
N THR A 217 -12.10 -23.18 14.57
CA THR A 217 -13.40 -23.85 14.30
C THR A 217 -14.48 -23.45 15.33
N GLY A 218 -14.91 -22.17 15.36
CA GLY A 218 -16.11 -21.79 16.14
C GLY A 218 -16.20 -20.41 16.79
N LYS A 219 -15.25 -19.50 16.59
CA LYS A 219 -15.38 -18.10 17.06
C LYS A 219 -15.78 -17.15 15.91
N PRO A 220 -16.52 -16.06 16.17
CA PRO A 220 -17.12 -15.23 15.13
C PRO A 220 -16.07 -14.72 14.13
N ARG A 221 -16.36 -14.99 12.85
CA ARG A 221 -15.52 -14.74 11.67
C ARG A 221 -15.53 -13.27 11.28
N GLY A 222 -14.71 -12.46 11.94
CA GLY A 222 -14.55 -11.03 11.67
C GLY A 222 -14.68 -10.15 12.92
N TRP A 223 -14.16 -8.93 12.86
CA TRP A 223 -14.51 -7.93 13.86
C TRP A 223 -15.93 -7.47 13.59
N ARG A 224 -16.86 -8.02 14.37
CA ARG A 224 -18.29 -7.81 14.28
C ARG A 224 -18.72 -6.89 15.40
N ILE A 225 -19.48 -5.88 15.04
CA ILE A 225 -20.17 -5.05 16.02
C ILE A 225 -21.52 -5.69 16.29
N TYR A 226 -21.82 -5.87 17.57
CA TYR A 226 -23.09 -6.36 18.09
C TYR A 226 -23.89 -5.22 18.74
N PRO A 227 -25.24 -5.32 18.77
CA PRO A 227 -26.07 -4.41 19.55
C PRO A 227 -25.60 -4.35 21.02
N GLY A 228 -25.44 -3.13 21.53
CA GLY A 228 -24.89 -2.87 22.86
C GLY A 228 -23.38 -2.63 22.93
N ASP A 229 -22.62 -2.92 21.85
CA ASP A 229 -21.19 -2.63 21.79
C ASP A 229 -20.92 -1.11 21.80
N GLU A 230 -19.75 -0.76 22.33
CA GLU A 230 -19.20 0.59 22.32
C GLU A 230 -18.16 0.73 21.21
N LEU A 231 -18.35 1.71 20.34
CA LEU A 231 -17.44 2.03 19.24
C LEU A 231 -16.51 3.16 19.64
N ASN A 232 -15.22 3.01 19.33
CA ASN A 232 -14.24 4.07 19.46
C ASN A 232 -14.21 4.94 18.16
N PRO A 233 -13.49 6.09 18.15
CA PRO A 233 -13.42 6.96 16.98
C PRO A 233 -12.92 6.27 15.70
N LEU A 234 -11.91 5.40 15.82
CA LEU A 234 -11.33 4.68 14.69
C LEU A 234 -12.35 3.72 14.05
N ASP A 235 -13.16 3.05 14.87
CA ASP A 235 -14.20 2.11 14.43
C ASP A 235 -15.28 2.84 13.65
N MET A 236 -15.70 4.00 14.18
CA MET A 236 -16.72 4.83 13.56
C MET A 236 -16.26 5.36 12.20
N HIS A 237 -15.03 5.87 12.09
CA HIS A 237 -14.48 6.31 10.80
C HIS A 237 -14.28 5.14 9.82
N THR A 238 -13.80 4.00 10.30
CA THR A 238 -13.64 2.79 9.48
C THR A 238 -14.99 2.34 8.91
N TRP A 239 -16.04 2.37 9.72
CA TRP A 239 -17.39 2.03 9.28
C TRP A 239 -17.97 3.07 8.29
N ALA A 240 -17.75 4.36 8.54
CA ALA A 240 -18.16 5.42 7.62
C ALA A 240 -17.53 5.24 6.23
N ILE A 241 -16.24 4.90 6.16
CA ILE A 241 -15.56 4.58 4.89
C ILE A 241 -16.20 3.34 4.24
N LYS A 242 -16.49 2.28 5.01
CA LYS A 242 -17.10 1.07 4.46
C LYS A 242 -18.47 1.33 3.80
N LEU A 243 -19.25 2.24 4.35
CA LEU A 243 -20.55 2.65 3.80
C LEU A 243 -20.42 3.58 2.58
N SER A 244 -19.38 4.41 2.56
CA SER A 244 -19.18 5.42 1.51
C SER A 244 -17.68 5.60 1.20
N PRO A 245 -17.07 4.64 0.49
CA PRO A 245 -15.61 4.55 0.35
C PRO A 245 -15.01 5.66 -0.50
N TYR A 246 -15.81 6.34 -1.32
CA TYR A 246 -15.34 7.38 -2.24
C TYR A 246 -15.45 8.80 -1.68
N ASN A 247 -15.84 8.96 -0.41
CA ASN A 247 -15.83 10.28 0.24
C ASN A 247 -14.46 10.51 0.94
N PRO A 248 -13.61 11.44 0.45
CA PRO A 248 -12.29 11.68 1.01
C PRO A 248 -12.31 12.17 2.46
N THR A 249 -13.40 12.80 2.92
CA THR A 249 -13.53 13.30 4.31
C THR A 249 -13.38 12.19 5.34
N TYR A 250 -13.96 11.02 5.09
CA TYR A 250 -13.88 9.90 6.03
C TYR A 250 -12.45 9.34 6.14
N TRP A 251 -11.74 9.30 5.01
CA TRP A 251 -10.32 8.94 4.97
C TRP A 251 -9.43 9.96 5.67
N VAL A 252 -9.70 11.26 5.52
CA VAL A 252 -8.98 12.33 6.24
C VAL A 252 -9.11 12.16 7.75
N SER A 253 -10.33 11.95 8.25
CA SER A 253 -10.56 11.78 9.70
C SER A 253 -9.93 10.50 10.24
N ARG A 254 -9.98 9.38 9.49
CA ARG A 254 -9.28 8.14 9.89
C ARG A 254 -7.76 8.31 9.86
N ALA A 255 -7.22 8.97 8.85
CA ALA A 255 -5.79 9.28 8.75
C ALA A 255 -5.32 10.13 9.94
N TYR A 256 -6.11 11.13 10.33
CA TYR A 256 -5.81 11.95 11.50
C TYR A 256 -5.85 11.14 12.80
N CYS A 257 -6.80 10.21 12.96
CA CYS A 257 -6.81 9.29 14.11
C CYS A 257 -5.55 8.42 14.16
N HIS A 258 -5.13 7.83 13.03
CA HIS A 258 -3.89 7.06 12.96
C HIS A 258 -2.65 7.92 13.28
N TYR A 259 -2.60 9.17 12.78
CA TYR A 259 -1.52 10.11 13.10
C TYR A 259 -1.46 10.42 14.60
N GLN A 260 -2.61 10.73 15.22
CA GLN A 260 -2.71 11.02 16.65
C GLN A 260 -2.44 9.80 17.54
N GLN A 261 -2.56 8.58 17.02
CA GLN A 261 -2.17 7.33 17.69
C GLN A 261 -0.74 6.90 17.36
N ALA A 262 0.04 7.73 16.66
CA ALA A 262 1.39 7.46 16.19
C ALA A 262 1.52 6.21 15.30
N PHE A 263 0.48 5.85 14.54
CA PHE A 263 0.54 4.87 13.42
C PHE A 263 0.76 5.61 12.10
N PHE A 264 1.94 6.21 11.95
CA PHE A 264 2.24 7.16 10.87
C PHE A 264 2.17 6.57 9.46
N ASP A 265 2.59 5.33 9.30
CA ASP A 265 2.51 4.59 8.03
C ASP A 265 1.06 4.34 7.60
N LEU A 266 0.18 4.00 8.56
CA LEU A 266 -1.26 3.87 8.30
C LEU A 266 -1.90 5.22 7.98
N ALA A 267 -1.51 6.28 8.70
CA ALA A 267 -1.96 7.64 8.45
C ALA A 267 -1.63 8.09 7.02
N ILE A 268 -0.40 7.82 6.56
CA ILE A 268 0.01 8.11 5.17
C ILE A 268 -0.81 7.31 4.17
N GLY A 269 -1.06 6.03 4.42
CA GLY A 269 -1.86 5.20 3.52
C GLY A 269 -3.29 5.70 3.32
N ASP A 270 -3.94 6.13 4.40
CA ASP A 270 -5.28 6.72 4.35
C ASP A 270 -5.29 8.10 3.71
N ALA A 271 -4.33 8.95 4.09
CA ALA A 271 -4.19 10.28 3.51
C ALA A 271 -3.89 10.21 2.01
N TYR A 272 -3.08 9.25 1.57
CA TYR A 272 -2.77 9.05 0.16
C TYR A 272 -3.99 8.55 -0.63
N ARG A 273 -4.81 7.64 -0.09
CA ARG A 273 -6.08 7.27 -0.72
C ARG A 273 -7.01 8.48 -0.90
N ALA A 274 -7.17 9.28 0.15
CA ALA A 274 -7.95 10.52 0.06
C ALA A 274 -7.36 11.50 -0.96
N GLN A 275 -6.03 11.61 -1.05
CA GLN A 275 -5.34 12.42 -2.04
C GLN A 275 -5.67 11.94 -3.46
N LEU A 276 -5.66 10.64 -3.72
CA LEU A 276 -6.05 10.08 -5.03
C LEU A 276 -7.49 10.49 -5.42
N LEU A 277 -8.43 10.40 -4.48
CA LEU A 277 -9.82 10.82 -4.72
C LEU A 277 -9.90 12.33 -5.02
N CYS A 278 -9.19 13.16 -4.26
CA CYS A 278 -9.14 14.61 -4.49
C CYS A 278 -8.50 14.96 -5.84
N GLU A 279 -7.40 14.30 -6.23
CA GLU A 279 -6.70 14.55 -7.50
C GLU A 279 -7.55 14.17 -8.72
N VAL A 280 -8.41 13.15 -8.62
CA VAL A 280 -9.38 12.80 -9.69
C VAL A 280 -10.41 13.90 -9.95
N LEU A 281 -10.77 14.68 -8.92
CA LEU A 281 -11.69 15.81 -9.08
C LEU A 281 -11.04 17.00 -9.81
N VAL A 282 -9.75 17.24 -9.55
CA VAL A 282 -9.04 18.46 -10.01
C VAL A 282 -8.13 18.27 -11.23
N ASP A 283 -7.50 17.11 -11.43
CA ASP A 283 -6.60 16.83 -12.57
C ASP A 283 -7.30 15.94 -13.61
N ALA A 284 -7.48 16.50 -14.82
CA ALA A 284 -8.10 15.79 -15.94
C ALA A 284 -7.32 14.52 -16.35
N ARG A 285 -6.00 14.48 -16.17
CA ARG A 285 -5.18 13.29 -16.45
C ARG A 285 -5.49 12.17 -15.47
N CYS A 286 -5.60 12.49 -14.17
CA CYS A 286 -5.99 11.53 -13.13
C CYS A 286 -7.41 11.01 -13.39
N ARG A 287 -8.35 11.89 -13.76
CA ARG A 287 -9.71 11.52 -14.15
C ARG A 287 -9.74 10.53 -15.31
N ASN A 288 -8.92 10.77 -16.33
CA ASN A 288 -8.89 9.93 -17.53
C ASN A 288 -8.27 8.56 -17.27
N ARG A 289 -7.35 8.42 -16.30
CA ARG A 289 -6.75 7.13 -15.93
C ARG A 289 -7.73 6.15 -15.26
N GLN A 290 -8.76 6.67 -14.59
CA GLN A 290 -9.68 5.88 -13.75
C GLN A 290 -11.14 6.15 -14.14
N PRO A 291 -11.62 5.53 -15.23
CA PRO A 291 -12.99 5.73 -15.70
C PRO A 291 -14.01 5.32 -14.64
N GLY A 292 -15.05 6.15 -14.48
CA GLY A 292 -16.16 5.89 -13.55
C GLY A 292 -15.90 6.23 -12.09
N LEU A 293 -14.67 6.58 -11.70
CA LEU A 293 -14.35 6.99 -10.33
C LEU A 293 -14.84 8.42 -10.02
N TYR A 294 -14.59 9.37 -10.92
CA TYR A 294 -15.04 10.76 -10.78
C TYR A 294 -16.52 10.92 -10.40
N PRO A 295 -17.49 10.33 -11.12
CA PRO A 295 -18.91 10.47 -10.77
C PRO A 295 -19.26 9.83 -9.42
N ARG A 296 -18.53 8.79 -8.98
CA ARG A 296 -18.75 8.16 -7.66
C ARG A 296 -18.27 9.03 -6.52
N ILE A 297 -17.11 9.68 -6.68
CA ILE A 297 -16.59 10.65 -5.72
C ILE A 297 -17.57 11.82 -5.61
N TRP A 298 -18.00 12.36 -6.76
CA TRP A 298 -18.95 13.46 -6.79
C TRP A 298 -20.24 13.11 -6.06
N HIS A 299 -20.83 11.97 -6.40
CA HIS A 299 -22.03 11.47 -5.76
C HIS A 299 -21.85 11.26 -4.25
N ALA A 300 -20.77 10.63 -3.80
CA ALA A 300 -20.53 10.36 -2.38
C ALA A 300 -20.44 11.64 -1.54
N ILE A 301 -19.74 12.67 -2.03
CA ILE A 301 -19.65 13.98 -1.36
C ILE A 301 -21.02 14.68 -1.36
N SER A 302 -21.72 14.70 -2.50
CA SER A 302 -23.06 15.30 -2.57
C SER A 302 -24.05 14.64 -1.61
N GLN A 303 -24.08 13.30 -1.55
CA GLN A 303 -24.95 12.57 -0.63
C GLN A 303 -24.59 12.85 0.84
N HIS A 304 -23.30 12.95 1.18
CA HIS A 304 -22.87 13.34 2.52
C HIS A 304 -23.36 14.74 2.91
N ILE A 305 -23.23 15.72 2.01
CA ILE A 305 -23.68 17.10 2.26
C ILE A 305 -25.22 17.14 2.42
N LEU A 306 -25.95 16.49 1.52
CA LEU A 306 -27.42 16.42 1.56
C LEU A 306 -27.94 15.64 2.77
N ALA A 307 -27.21 14.64 3.26
CA ALA A 307 -27.55 13.91 4.47
C ALA A 307 -27.55 14.80 5.73
N GLY A 308 -26.92 15.98 5.68
CA GLY A 308 -26.97 16.98 6.75
C GLY A 308 -28.22 17.85 6.77
N MET A 309 -29.11 17.73 5.78
CA MET A 309 -30.38 18.46 5.77
C MET A 309 -31.32 17.83 6.80
N ASN A 310 -31.63 18.58 7.84
CA ASN A 310 -32.67 18.22 8.80
C ASN A 310 -34.04 18.48 8.16
N SER A 311 -34.93 17.48 8.17
CA SER A 311 -36.30 17.64 7.65
C SER A 311 -37.19 18.53 8.52
N GLU A 312 -36.80 18.77 9.78
CA GLU A 312 -37.60 19.52 10.77
C GLU A 312 -37.28 21.01 10.80
N THR A 313 -36.04 21.40 10.51
CA THR A 313 -35.64 22.80 10.38
C THR A 313 -35.62 23.16 8.90
N GLU A 314 -36.56 23.99 8.45
CA GLU A 314 -36.63 24.50 7.06
C GLU A 314 -35.36 25.27 6.61
N ALA A 315 -34.38 25.46 7.50
CA ALA A 315 -33.11 26.10 7.21
C ALA A 315 -32.16 25.17 6.41
N VAL A 316 -31.64 25.68 5.30
CA VAL A 316 -30.67 24.98 4.46
C VAL A 316 -29.28 25.07 5.12
N PRO A 317 -28.55 23.96 5.35
CA PRO A 317 -27.19 24.00 5.86
C PRO A 317 -26.27 24.80 4.93
N PRO A 318 -25.31 25.57 5.46
CA PRO A 318 -24.47 26.43 4.65
C PRO A 318 -23.59 25.66 3.64
N GLU A 319 -23.21 24.42 3.95
CA GLU A 319 -22.49 23.55 3.02
C GLU A 319 -23.36 23.18 1.79
N VAL A 320 -24.68 23.05 1.98
CA VAL A 320 -25.61 22.80 0.87
C VAL A 320 -25.73 24.04 -0.02
N GLU A 321 -25.81 25.23 0.58
CA GLU A 321 -25.81 26.49 -0.17
C GLU A 321 -24.52 26.65 -0.97
N LYS A 322 -23.38 26.36 -0.34
CA LYS A 322 -22.07 26.41 -1.00
C LYS A 322 -21.96 25.41 -2.16
N MET A 323 -22.44 24.17 -1.96
CA MET A 323 -22.46 23.15 -3.01
C MET A 323 -23.36 23.54 -4.20
N ARG A 324 -24.40 24.36 -4.01
CA ARG A 324 -25.29 24.82 -5.09
C ARG A 324 -24.68 25.92 -5.96
N GLN A 325 -23.57 26.52 -5.55
CA GLN A 325 -22.85 27.52 -6.33
C GLN A 325 -22.09 26.88 -7.53
N PRO A 326 -21.62 27.66 -8.53
CA PRO A 326 -21.12 27.12 -9.80
C PRO A 326 -19.97 26.12 -9.71
N ASN A 327 -19.08 26.22 -8.71
CA ASN A 327 -17.96 25.28 -8.55
C ASN A 327 -18.37 23.96 -7.86
N GLY A 328 -19.61 23.86 -7.36
CA GLY A 328 -20.15 22.65 -6.78
C GLY A 328 -19.35 22.10 -5.60
N ILE A 329 -19.11 20.80 -5.60
CA ILE A 329 -18.29 20.15 -4.56
C ILE A 329 -16.82 20.59 -4.57
N ASN A 330 -16.33 21.19 -5.65
CA ASN A 330 -14.92 21.56 -5.76
C ASN A 330 -14.53 22.67 -4.78
N TYR A 331 -15.51 23.39 -4.20
CA TYR A 331 -15.26 24.35 -3.12
C TYR A 331 -14.59 23.70 -1.90
N PHE A 332 -14.88 22.43 -1.61
CA PHE A 332 -14.40 21.76 -0.39
C PHE A 332 -13.03 21.10 -0.54
N ILE A 333 -12.59 20.87 -1.79
CA ILE A 333 -11.37 20.10 -2.09
C ILE A 333 -10.07 20.80 -1.65
N PRO A 334 -9.92 22.13 -1.74
CA PRO A 334 -8.69 22.79 -1.28
C PRO A 334 -8.36 22.53 0.19
N THR A 335 -9.35 22.60 1.08
CA THR A 335 -9.14 22.37 2.54
C THR A 335 -8.78 20.91 2.81
N LEU A 336 -9.47 19.97 2.15
CA LEU A 336 -9.10 18.55 2.21
C LEU A 336 -7.66 18.31 1.78
N ARG A 337 -7.23 18.86 0.64
CA ARG A 337 -5.84 18.73 0.17
C ARG A 337 -4.84 19.29 1.18
N LYS A 338 -5.11 20.47 1.76
CA LYS A 338 -4.22 21.06 2.78
C LYS A 338 -4.09 20.18 4.02
N ALA A 339 -5.19 19.63 4.54
CA ALA A 339 -5.16 18.70 5.67
C ALA A 339 -4.35 17.44 5.34
N LEU A 340 -4.60 16.83 4.17
CA LEU A 340 -3.92 15.62 3.72
C LEU A 340 -2.41 15.80 3.59
N HIS A 341 -1.96 16.90 2.99
CA HIS A 341 -0.53 17.17 2.84
C HIS A 341 0.16 17.42 4.18
N ASN A 342 -0.50 18.07 5.14
CA ASN A 342 0.04 18.18 6.50
C ASN A 342 0.18 16.81 7.18
N ILE A 343 -0.86 15.95 7.10
CA ILE A 343 -0.80 14.58 7.66
C ILE A 343 0.34 13.78 7.04
N ILE A 344 0.46 13.79 5.70
CA ILE A 344 1.51 13.04 4.99
C ILE A 344 2.89 13.55 5.39
N SER A 345 3.12 14.86 5.33
CA SER A 345 4.41 15.46 5.68
C SER A 345 4.83 15.19 7.12
N LEU A 346 3.95 15.45 8.09
CA LEU A 346 4.25 15.23 9.50
C LEU A 346 4.49 13.74 9.78
N SER A 347 3.71 12.85 9.17
CA SER A 347 3.92 11.41 9.31
C SER A 347 5.25 10.95 8.69
N LEU A 348 5.64 11.48 7.53
CA LEU A 348 6.94 11.19 6.90
C LEU A 348 8.10 11.70 7.73
N ALA A 349 7.96 12.88 8.33
CA ALA A 349 8.93 13.43 9.29
C ALA A 349 9.06 12.53 10.53
N ALA A 350 7.95 12.08 11.09
CA ALA A 350 7.93 11.17 12.24
C ALA A 350 8.64 9.84 11.94
N LEU A 351 8.40 9.29 10.75
CA LEU A 351 9.07 8.08 10.25
C LEU A 351 10.52 8.32 9.81
N GLN A 352 11.05 9.54 9.89
CA GLN A 352 12.41 9.90 9.46
C GLN A 352 12.67 9.65 7.95
N ALA A 353 11.63 9.68 7.12
CA ALA A 353 11.72 9.56 5.67
C ALA A 353 12.06 10.92 5.03
N ARG A 354 13.29 11.40 5.25
CA ARG A 354 13.74 12.77 4.91
C ARG A 354 13.46 13.18 3.47
N GLU A 355 13.88 12.40 2.49
CA GLU A 355 13.75 12.76 1.07
C GLU A 355 12.28 12.77 0.62
N ASP A 356 11.48 11.81 1.07
CA ASP A 356 10.05 11.76 0.77
C ASP A 356 9.31 12.93 1.43
N CYS A 357 9.68 13.29 2.67
CA CYS A 357 9.13 14.46 3.35
C CYS A 357 9.42 15.75 2.58
N LYS A 358 10.67 15.94 2.13
CA LYS A 358 11.07 17.11 1.33
C LYS A 358 10.28 17.23 0.02
N ALA A 359 10.07 16.11 -0.68
CA ALA A 359 9.25 16.07 -1.88
C ALA A 359 7.79 16.46 -1.58
N MET A 360 7.20 15.90 -0.52
CA MET A 360 5.81 16.15 -0.16
C MET A 360 5.53 17.58 0.37
N GLU A 361 6.50 18.23 1.03
CA GLU A 361 6.40 19.66 1.40
C GLU A 361 6.27 20.57 0.17
N LYS A 362 6.97 20.23 -0.92
CA LYS A 362 6.97 21.01 -2.17
C LYS A 362 5.75 20.72 -3.05
N TYR A 363 5.18 19.52 -2.95
CA TYR A 363 4.12 19.04 -3.84
C TYR A 363 2.90 19.98 -3.91
N LEU A 364 2.32 20.37 -2.78
CA LEU A 364 1.09 21.17 -2.78
C LEU A 364 1.34 22.64 -3.16
N PRO A 365 2.32 23.36 -2.55
CA PRO A 365 2.63 24.75 -2.91
C PRO A 365 2.97 24.96 -4.39
N GLN A 366 3.58 23.98 -5.06
CA GLN A 366 3.91 24.07 -6.48
C GLN A 366 2.69 23.85 -7.40
N ARG A 367 1.65 23.17 -6.91
CA ARG A 367 0.48 22.76 -7.71
C ARG A 367 -0.76 23.62 -7.47
N VAL A 368 -0.80 24.37 -6.37
CA VAL A 368 -1.96 25.17 -5.98
C VAL A 368 -1.50 26.55 -5.55
N ILE A 369 -2.09 27.58 -6.17
CA ILE A 369 -1.95 28.95 -5.68
C ILE A 369 -2.74 29.04 -4.37
N MET A 370 -2.02 29.16 -3.26
CA MET A 370 -2.59 29.28 -1.93
C MET A 370 -2.32 30.68 -1.36
N PRO A 371 -3.23 31.22 -0.54
CA PRO A 371 -2.93 32.41 0.26
C PRO A 371 -1.69 32.17 1.13
N ASP A 372 -0.92 33.23 1.40
CA ASP A 372 0.33 33.13 2.18
C ASP A 372 0.15 32.44 3.53
N ARG A 373 -0.98 32.64 4.20
CA ARG A 373 -1.28 31.96 5.48
C ARG A 373 -1.25 30.43 5.36
N ASP A 374 -1.78 29.88 4.27
CA ASP A 374 -1.87 28.43 4.10
C ASP A 374 -0.57 27.86 3.53
N ARG A 375 0.24 28.70 2.87
CA ARG A 375 1.57 28.38 2.33
C ARG A 375 2.65 28.39 3.43
N ARG A 376 2.61 29.39 4.32
CA ARG A 376 3.60 29.62 5.40
C ARG A 376 3.83 28.40 6.33
N PRO A 377 2.81 27.60 6.72
CA PRO A 377 3.03 26.40 7.51
C PRO A 377 4.00 25.42 6.86
N PHE A 378 3.89 25.22 5.54
CA PHE A 378 4.79 24.35 4.78
C PHE A 378 6.19 24.95 4.69
N GLU A 379 6.30 26.25 4.43
CA GLU A 379 7.59 26.96 4.35
C GLU A 379 8.35 26.95 5.69
N ARG A 380 7.67 27.33 6.78
CA ARG A 380 8.25 27.35 8.13
C ARG A 380 8.64 25.96 8.59
N ARG A 381 7.78 24.96 8.33
CA ARG A 381 8.11 23.57 8.64
C ARG A 381 9.34 23.14 7.86
N HIS A 382 9.43 23.44 6.56
CA HIS A 382 10.61 23.13 5.75
C HIS A 382 11.89 23.78 6.31
N GLU A 383 11.84 25.03 6.76
CA GLU A 383 12.97 25.74 7.37
C GLU A 383 13.50 25.08 8.65
N VAL A 384 12.61 24.55 9.50
CA VAL A 384 13.02 23.90 10.76
C VAL A 384 13.26 22.39 10.63
N MET A 385 12.79 21.77 9.56
CA MET A 385 12.81 20.31 9.44
C MET A 385 14.23 19.78 9.23
N GLU A 386 15.13 20.55 8.62
CA GLU A 386 16.53 20.12 8.45
C GLU A 386 17.22 19.92 9.80
N SER A 387 17.07 20.84 10.74
CA SER A 387 17.65 20.69 12.08
C SER A 387 16.97 19.57 12.86
N TYR A 388 15.66 19.35 12.66
CA TYR A 388 14.95 18.20 13.23
C TYR A 388 15.54 16.87 12.75
N PHE A 389 15.79 16.73 11.44
CA PHE A 389 16.41 15.54 10.89
C PHE A 389 17.86 15.38 11.36
N GLU A 390 18.65 16.45 11.44
CA GLU A 390 20.04 16.40 11.92
C GLU A 390 20.13 15.94 13.38
N GLN A 391 19.23 16.44 14.25
CA GLN A 391 19.15 16.00 15.65
C GLN A 391 18.76 14.52 15.76
N ALA A 392 17.81 14.06 14.95
CA ALA A 392 17.43 12.65 14.89
C ALA A 392 18.49 11.75 14.21
N HIS A 393 19.38 12.32 13.40
CA HIS A 393 20.43 11.62 12.66
C HIS A 393 21.60 11.20 13.55
N ASN A 394 21.87 11.93 14.64
CA ASN A 394 22.96 11.64 15.58
C ASN A 394 22.69 10.39 16.44
N ASP A 395 21.43 9.99 16.63
CA ASP A 395 21.06 8.77 17.38
C ASP A 395 21.02 7.51 16.50
N LYS A 396 21.10 7.64 15.17
CA LYS A 396 20.55 6.65 14.21
C LYS A 396 21.39 6.37 12.96
N GLU A 397 22.72 6.42 13.03
CA GLU A 397 23.57 5.63 12.10
C GLU A 397 23.47 4.11 12.40
N VAL A 398 22.26 3.57 12.58
CA VAL A 398 22.03 2.14 12.42
C VAL A 398 22.22 1.86 10.94
N LYS A 399 23.47 1.50 10.60
CA LYS A 399 24.05 1.29 9.27
C LYS A 399 23.03 0.68 8.30
N LYS A 400 22.55 1.49 7.36
CA LYS A 400 21.76 1.04 6.20
C LYS A 400 22.50 -0.12 5.54
N LEU A 401 21.86 -1.28 5.52
CA LEU A 401 22.50 -2.52 5.11
C LEU A 401 22.58 -2.60 3.59
N TRP A 402 21.63 -2.00 2.87
CA TRP A 402 21.59 -2.04 1.42
C TRP A 402 21.39 -0.66 0.82
N PHE A 403 21.85 -0.45 -0.42
CA PHE A 403 21.66 0.82 -1.14
C PHE A 403 20.18 1.21 -1.29
N HIS A 404 19.29 0.26 -1.47
CA HIS A 404 17.86 0.53 -1.61
C HIS A 404 17.20 1.05 -0.32
N GLU A 405 17.89 0.96 0.83
CA GLU A 405 17.47 1.57 2.10
C GLU A 405 18.04 3.00 2.26
N SER A 406 18.79 3.51 1.28
CA SER A 406 19.44 4.84 1.31
C SER A 406 18.49 5.99 1.61
N ARG A 407 17.25 5.94 1.14
CA ARG A 407 16.21 6.95 1.43
C ARG A 407 15.17 6.52 2.46
N ALA A 408 15.28 5.29 2.97
CA ALA A 408 14.27 4.73 3.87
C ALA A 408 14.30 5.41 5.24
N GLY A 409 13.12 5.79 5.71
CA GLY A 409 12.81 5.99 7.12
C GLY A 409 12.58 4.65 7.84
N GLN A 410 11.95 4.71 9.01
CA GLN A 410 11.77 3.58 9.91
C GLN A 410 10.36 3.55 10.51
N VAL A 411 9.70 2.38 10.44
CA VAL A 411 8.45 2.10 11.15
C VAL A 411 8.75 1.27 12.39
N SER A 412 8.15 1.65 13.52
CA SER A 412 8.18 0.87 14.75
C SER A 412 7.38 -0.42 14.59
N THR A 413 7.95 -1.52 15.09
CA THR A 413 7.32 -2.85 15.13
C THR A 413 6.87 -3.24 16.54
N GLU A 414 7.06 -2.36 17.54
CA GLU A 414 6.73 -2.62 18.95
C GLU A 414 5.23 -2.80 19.21
N ARG A 415 4.39 -2.16 18.40
CA ARG A 415 2.93 -2.15 18.56
C ARG A 415 2.26 -2.90 17.41
N LEU A 416 1.31 -3.76 17.76
CA LEU A 416 0.42 -4.39 16.78
C LEU A 416 -0.44 -3.32 16.10
N TYR A 417 -0.72 -3.52 14.82
CA TYR A 417 -1.60 -2.60 14.11
C TYR A 417 -3.04 -2.67 14.63
N PRO A 418 -3.82 -1.59 14.49
CA PRO A 418 -5.25 -1.66 14.73
C PRO A 418 -5.88 -2.78 13.89
N TYR A 419 -6.72 -3.59 14.52
CA TYR A 419 -7.42 -4.74 13.92
C TYR A 419 -6.56 -5.96 13.58
N GLU A 420 -5.24 -5.92 13.79
CA GLU A 420 -4.39 -7.10 13.75
C GLU A 420 -4.83 -8.08 14.86
N SER A 421 -5.06 -9.33 14.48
CA SER A 421 -5.64 -10.32 15.38
C SER A 421 -4.57 -11.21 15.99
N SER A 422 -4.44 -11.19 17.32
CA SER A 422 -3.55 -12.10 18.08
C SER A 422 -4.19 -13.47 18.31
N ASP A 423 -4.89 -14.01 17.32
CA ASP A 423 -5.60 -15.30 17.39
C ASP A 423 -4.95 -16.40 16.55
N LYS A 424 -3.81 -16.10 15.93
CA LYS A 424 -3.03 -17.00 15.07
C LYS A 424 -1.84 -17.56 15.85
N HIS A 425 -2.11 -18.45 16.80
CA HIS A 425 -1.04 -19.10 17.56
C HIS A 425 -0.41 -20.23 16.72
N ARG A 426 0.71 -19.91 16.07
CA ARG A 426 1.46 -20.88 15.23
C ARG A 426 2.10 -22.01 16.05
N THR A 427 2.10 -21.88 17.37
CA THR A 427 2.62 -22.86 18.34
C THR A 427 1.55 -23.86 18.80
N ASP A 428 0.28 -23.66 18.44
CA ASP A 428 -0.80 -24.58 18.78
C ASP A 428 -0.59 -25.95 18.14
N GLN A 429 -0.85 -27.01 18.90
CA GLN A 429 -0.60 -28.38 18.45
C GLN A 429 -1.42 -28.76 17.21
N ASP A 430 -2.69 -28.33 17.13
CA ASP A 430 -3.55 -28.59 15.97
C ASP A 430 -3.00 -27.97 14.69
N PHE A 431 -2.47 -26.75 14.78
CA PHE A 431 -1.82 -26.06 13.68
C PHE A 431 -0.51 -26.77 13.29
N LEU A 432 0.33 -27.11 14.27
CA LEU A 432 1.59 -27.82 14.03
C LEU A 432 1.37 -29.20 13.40
N ASP A 433 0.32 -29.91 13.77
CA ASP A 433 -0.03 -31.21 13.18
C ASP A 433 -0.44 -31.05 11.71
N GLU A 434 -1.26 -30.06 11.40
CA GLU A 434 -1.66 -29.74 10.02
C GLU A 434 -0.46 -29.27 9.17
N LEU A 435 0.40 -28.41 9.74
CA LEU A 435 1.63 -27.94 9.12
C LEU A 435 2.58 -29.11 8.79
N ASN A 436 2.80 -30.01 9.74
CA ASN A 436 3.63 -31.19 9.54
C ASN A 436 3.03 -32.13 8.50
N GLN A 437 1.71 -32.31 8.49
CA GLN A 437 1.02 -33.11 7.49
C GLN A 437 1.19 -32.51 6.09
N ARG A 438 1.08 -31.20 5.93
CA ARG A 438 1.26 -30.53 4.63
C ARG A 438 2.70 -30.52 4.16
N LEU A 439 3.63 -30.07 5.02
CA LEU A 439 5.05 -29.92 4.66
C LEU A 439 5.77 -31.25 4.51
N PHE A 440 5.60 -32.17 5.46
CA PHE A 440 6.35 -33.44 5.50
C PHE A 440 5.51 -34.66 5.10
N GLY A 441 4.21 -34.67 5.43
CA GLY A 441 3.31 -35.81 5.19
C GLY A 441 2.82 -35.94 3.74
N ASN A 442 2.40 -34.85 3.12
CA ASN A 442 1.77 -34.86 1.79
C ASN A 442 2.72 -34.42 0.67
N ASN A 443 3.85 -33.82 1.02
CA ASN A 443 4.81 -33.32 0.05
C ASN A 443 5.53 -34.48 -0.65
N GLN A 444 5.19 -34.71 -1.92
CA GLN A 444 5.80 -35.72 -2.76
C GLN A 444 7.20 -35.32 -3.25
N ALA A 445 7.55 -34.03 -3.17
CA ALA A 445 8.86 -33.53 -3.57
C ALA A 445 9.94 -33.78 -2.50
N LEU A 446 9.55 -34.13 -1.28
CA LEU A 446 10.50 -34.47 -0.23
C LEU A 446 11.07 -35.88 -0.43
N PRO A 447 12.40 -36.02 -0.59
CA PRO A 447 13.01 -37.33 -0.74
C PRO A 447 12.92 -38.17 0.54
N TRP A 448 12.82 -37.55 1.73
CA TRP A 448 12.79 -38.25 3.03
C TRP A 448 11.90 -37.54 4.06
N ARG A 449 10.90 -38.24 4.61
CA ARG A 449 9.95 -37.71 5.61
C ARG A 449 10.48 -37.85 7.05
N LYS A 450 11.73 -37.45 7.27
CA LYS A 450 12.44 -37.66 8.54
C LYS A 450 12.45 -36.43 9.44
N CYS A 451 11.60 -35.44 9.18
CA CYS A 451 11.60 -34.17 9.89
C CYS A 451 10.20 -33.80 10.37
N LYS A 452 10.14 -32.96 11.40
CA LYS A 452 8.91 -32.30 11.85
C LYS A 452 9.20 -30.92 12.43
N VAL A 453 8.27 -29.99 12.23
CA VAL A 453 8.25 -28.68 12.89
C VAL A 453 7.77 -28.85 14.33
N LYS A 454 8.41 -28.14 15.27
CA LYS A 454 7.97 -27.99 16.66
C LYS A 454 8.18 -26.55 17.12
N SER A 455 7.49 -26.16 18.19
CA SER A 455 7.85 -24.99 18.98
C SER A 455 9.17 -25.23 19.74
N VAL A 456 9.94 -24.15 19.89
CA VAL A 456 11.22 -24.09 20.60
C VAL A 456 11.18 -22.88 21.52
N GLU A 457 11.27 -23.13 22.82
CA GLU A 457 11.48 -22.07 23.80
C GLU A 457 12.97 -21.71 23.81
N ARG A 458 13.30 -20.44 23.56
CA ARG A 458 14.66 -19.94 23.69
C ARG A 458 14.78 -19.11 24.96
N LEU A 459 15.65 -19.56 25.86
CA LEU A 459 16.00 -18.88 27.11
C LEU A 459 17.31 -18.10 26.92
N LYS A 460 17.21 -16.83 26.50
CA LYS A 460 18.26 -15.79 26.65
C LYS A 460 17.56 -14.47 27.08
N PRO A 461 18.26 -13.52 27.74
CA PRO A 461 17.74 -12.77 28.89
C PRO A 461 16.87 -11.57 28.49
N ALA A 462 15.72 -11.81 27.89
CA ALA A 462 14.62 -10.85 27.85
C ALA A 462 13.45 -11.41 28.65
N ARG A 463 12.63 -10.56 29.26
CA ARG A 463 11.71 -10.91 30.36
C ARG A 463 10.62 -11.91 29.97
N ASN A 464 10.47 -12.25 28.69
CA ASN A 464 9.54 -13.25 28.17
C ASN A 464 10.25 -14.17 27.16
N SER A 465 10.12 -15.49 27.32
CA SER A 465 10.67 -16.49 26.40
C SER A 465 9.99 -16.41 25.02
N ALA A 466 10.70 -15.96 23.99
CA ALA A 466 10.22 -16.06 22.61
C ALA A 466 10.05 -17.54 22.24
N THR A 467 8.84 -17.93 21.82
CA THR A 467 8.56 -19.29 21.34
C THR A 467 8.69 -19.29 19.82
N ALA A 468 9.81 -19.78 19.31
CA ALA A 468 10.06 -19.86 17.86
C ALA A 468 9.61 -21.22 17.30
N LEU A 469 9.43 -21.31 15.97
CA LEU A 469 9.33 -22.60 15.29
C LEU A 469 10.71 -23.11 14.89
N GLY A 470 10.91 -24.43 14.94
CA GLY A 470 12.14 -25.08 14.52
C GLY A 470 11.90 -26.43 13.89
N VAL A 471 12.81 -26.87 13.01
CA VAL A 471 12.72 -28.16 12.31
C VAL A 471 13.58 -29.20 13.03
N PHE A 472 12.98 -30.33 13.41
CA PHE A 472 13.62 -31.39 14.18
C PHE A 472 13.66 -32.71 13.43
N ALA A 473 14.75 -33.46 13.62
CA ALA A 473 14.88 -34.81 13.10
C ALA A 473 13.96 -35.80 13.88
N THR A 474 13.16 -36.58 13.16
CA THR A 474 12.33 -37.67 13.72
C THR A 474 13.07 -39.01 13.76
N GLU A 475 14.13 -39.15 12.97
CA GLU A 475 15.02 -40.31 12.86
C GLU A 475 16.48 -39.84 12.70
N LYS A 476 17.43 -40.76 12.77
CA LYS A 476 18.83 -40.45 12.44
C LYS A 476 18.97 -40.11 10.95
N ILE A 477 19.59 -38.97 10.65
CA ILE A 477 19.92 -38.51 9.30
C ILE A 477 21.44 -38.63 9.13
N LYS A 478 21.90 -39.29 8.06
CA LYS A 478 23.33 -39.47 7.80
C LYS A 478 23.92 -38.23 7.14
N LYS A 479 25.21 -37.98 7.35
CA LYS A 479 25.96 -36.97 6.61
C LYS A 479 25.75 -37.09 5.09
N GLY A 480 25.50 -35.97 4.43
CA GLY A 480 25.25 -35.86 2.99
C GLY A 480 23.82 -36.20 2.56
N GLN A 481 22.96 -36.64 3.48
CA GLN A 481 21.58 -36.97 3.15
C GLN A 481 20.74 -35.70 2.93
N MET A 482 19.91 -35.72 1.88
CA MET A 482 18.93 -34.66 1.59
C MET A 482 17.85 -34.58 2.68
N ILE A 483 17.52 -33.36 3.08
CA ILE A 483 16.55 -33.03 4.13
C ILE A 483 15.32 -32.37 3.52
N LEU A 484 15.52 -31.28 2.76
CA LEU A 484 14.45 -30.53 2.10
C LEU A 484 14.82 -30.28 0.64
N VAL A 485 13.81 -30.35 -0.22
CA VAL A 485 13.84 -29.90 -1.61
C VAL A 485 12.60 -29.05 -1.82
N GLU A 486 12.77 -27.78 -2.17
CA GLU A 486 11.66 -26.84 -2.32
C GLU A 486 11.85 -25.96 -3.56
N GLU A 487 10.77 -25.82 -4.32
CA GLU A 487 10.65 -24.81 -5.38
C GLU A 487 9.96 -23.56 -4.82
N PRO A 488 10.26 -22.36 -5.35
CA PRO A 488 9.79 -21.13 -4.75
C PRO A 488 8.28 -21.03 -4.91
N ALA A 489 7.60 -20.60 -3.85
CA ALA A 489 6.18 -20.34 -3.92
C ALA A 489 5.90 -19.04 -4.72
N MET A 490 6.76 -18.04 -4.54
CA MET A 490 6.67 -16.73 -5.20
C MET A 490 8.01 -16.34 -5.83
N ARG A 491 7.95 -15.62 -6.95
CA ARG A 491 9.10 -15.29 -7.79
C ARG A 491 9.06 -13.83 -8.19
N GLY A 492 10.15 -13.13 -7.95
CA GLY A 492 10.36 -11.76 -8.43
C GLY A 492 11.59 -11.71 -9.32
N HIS A 493 11.39 -11.63 -10.64
CA HIS A 493 12.48 -11.52 -11.60
C HIS A 493 12.56 -10.10 -12.14
N LEU A 494 13.64 -9.39 -11.82
CA LEU A 494 13.88 -8.03 -12.29
C LEU A 494 14.64 -8.05 -13.62
N GLY A 495 13.94 -7.67 -14.68
CA GLY A 495 14.54 -7.38 -15.98
C GLY A 495 15.55 -6.22 -15.91
N VAL A 496 16.75 -6.45 -16.43
CA VAL A 496 17.86 -5.51 -16.32
C VAL A 496 17.85 -4.49 -17.47
N SER A 497 18.19 -3.23 -17.19
CA SER A 497 18.39 -2.20 -18.23
C SER A 497 19.81 -2.32 -18.81
N ARG A 498 19.94 -2.32 -20.14
CA ARG A 498 21.22 -2.50 -20.83
C ARG A 498 21.35 -1.57 -22.03
N LEU A 499 22.49 -0.89 -22.15
CA LEU A 499 22.80 -0.09 -23.34
C LEU A 499 23.16 -1.00 -24.53
N PRO A 500 22.92 -0.58 -25.78
CA PRO A 500 23.14 -1.42 -26.96
C PRO A 500 24.56 -2.02 -27.08
N LEU A 501 25.59 -1.29 -26.64
CA LEU A 501 27.00 -1.65 -26.74
C LEU A 501 27.62 -2.18 -25.43
N ASP A 502 26.82 -2.37 -24.37
CA ASP A 502 27.28 -2.88 -23.07
C ASP A 502 27.81 -4.33 -23.17
N ARG A 503 29.08 -4.53 -22.80
CA ARG A 503 29.75 -5.84 -22.70
C ARG A 503 29.65 -6.35 -21.27
N CYS A 504 28.54 -7.02 -20.97
CA CYS A 504 28.36 -7.76 -19.72
C CYS A 504 29.04 -9.14 -19.86
N GLU A 505 29.91 -9.53 -18.92
CA GLU A 505 30.55 -10.86 -18.92
C GLU A 505 29.54 -11.99 -18.65
N TYR A 506 28.39 -11.64 -18.07
CA TYR A 506 27.30 -12.55 -17.73
C TYR A 506 26.14 -12.48 -18.74
N ASN A 507 25.40 -13.60 -18.89
CA ASN A 507 24.27 -13.84 -19.80
C ASN A 507 23.02 -12.95 -19.56
N ALA A 508 23.16 -11.64 -19.32
CA ALA A 508 22.03 -10.72 -19.09
C ALA A 508 21.11 -10.56 -20.31
N ARG A 509 21.59 -10.87 -21.52
CA ARG A 509 20.80 -10.88 -22.77
C ARG A 509 20.13 -12.22 -23.05
N THR A 510 20.50 -13.29 -22.35
CA THR A 510 19.93 -14.62 -22.60
C THR A 510 18.56 -14.73 -21.93
N PRO A 511 17.48 -14.99 -22.69
CA PRO A 511 16.16 -15.11 -22.10
C PRO A 511 16.13 -16.25 -21.09
N ARG A 512 15.44 -16.04 -19.97
CA ARG A 512 15.25 -17.05 -18.93
C ARG A 512 13.79 -17.40 -18.77
N CYS A 513 13.53 -18.65 -18.39
CA CYS A 513 12.18 -19.09 -18.06
C CYS A 513 11.69 -18.43 -16.77
N ASP A 514 10.53 -17.79 -16.81
CA ASP A 514 9.95 -17.09 -15.66
C ASP A 514 9.46 -18.02 -14.53
N ASN A 515 9.31 -19.33 -14.78
CA ASN A 515 8.99 -20.31 -13.72
C ASN A 515 10.23 -20.94 -13.08
N CYS A 516 11.12 -21.56 -13.87
CA CYS A 516 12.25 -22.36 -13.36
C CYS A 516 13.60 -21.66 -13.49
N TYR A 517 13.65 -20.45 -14.05
CA TYR A 517 14.84 -19.61 -14.24
C TYR A 517 15.98 -20.19 -15.11
N LYS A 518 15.68 -21.26 -15.86
CA LYS A 518 16.60 -21.84 -16.87
C LYS A 518 16.83 -20.87 -18.01
N GLU A 519 18.06 -20.86 -18.53
CA GLU A 519 18.38 -20.19 -19.79
C GLU A 519 17.63 -20.86 -20.94
N LEU A 520 17.14 -20.04 -21.87
CA LEU A 520 16.40 -20.46 -23.04
C LEU A 520 17.20 -20.07 -24.28
N ASP A 521 17.13 -20.93 -25.31
CA ASP A 521 17.68 -20.61 -26.62
C ASP A 521 16.83 -19.50 -27.27
N ALA A 522 17.48 -18.60 -28.02
CA ALA A 522 16.87 -17.38 -28.58
C ALA A 522 15.83 -17.60 -29.70
N ALA A 523 15.26 -18.79 -29.84
CA ALA A 523 14.37 -19.14 -30.95
C ALA A 523 12.90 -19.21 -30.52
N TRP A 524 12.13 -18.17 -30.87
CA TRP A 524 10.68 -18.30 -30.98
C TRP A 524 10.33 -18.65 -32.43
N PRO A 525 9.60 -19.75 -32.70
CA PRO A 525 9.09 -20.03 -34.04
C PRO A 525 8.04 -18.99 -34.44
N GLU A 526 7.99 -18.67 -35.74
CA GLU A 526 7.06 -17.69 -36.36
C GLU A 526 5.63 -17.83 -35.81
N GLU A 527 5.04 -16.69 -35.42
CA GLU A 527 3.69 -16.64 -34.86
C GLU A 527 2.63 -16.78 -35.97
N ASP A 528 2.13 -17.98 -36.18
CA ASP A 528 0.91 -18.18 -36.98
C ASP A 528 -0.34 -17.66 -36.22
N GLN A 529 -1.33 -17.15 -36.95
CA GLN A 529 -2.57 -16.56 -36.40
C GLN A 529 -3.32 -17.50 -35.45
N GLU A 530 -3.28 -18.80 -35.72
CA GLU A 530 -3.94 -19.80 -34.89
C GLU A 530 -3.27 -19.95 -33.52
N ARG A 531 -1.93 -19.83 -33.46
CA ARG A 531 -1.20 -19.82 -32.18
C ARG A 531 -1.53 -18.55 -31.39
N ILE A 532 -1.59 -17.40 -32.03
CA ILE A 532 -1.98 -16.13 -31.39
C ILE A 532 -3.38 -16.26 -30.75
N ARG A 533 -4.34 -16.88 -31.46
CA ARG A 533 -5.69 -17.14 -30.90
C ARG A 533 -5.62 -18.03 -29.65
N LYS A 534 -4.85 -19.13 -29.69
CA LYS A 534 -4.66 -20.02 -28.53
C LYS A 534 -3.99 -19.32 -27.35
N VAL A 535 -3.02 -18.45 -27.60
CA VAL A 535 -2.36 -17.64 -26.56
C VAL A 535 -3.35 -16.63 -25.96
N LYS A 536 -4.15 -15.94 -26.78
CA LYS A 536 -5.22 -15.03 -26.31
C LYS A 536 -6.28 -15.75 -25.49
N ALA A 537 -6.63 -16.98 -25.86
CA ALA A 537 -7.56 -17.82 -25.11
C ALA A 537 -6.95 -18.43 -23.83
N GLY A 538 -5.63 -18.31 -23.62
CA GLY A 538 -4.94 -18.95 -22.49
C GLY A 538 -4.85 -20.47 -22.60
N GLN A 539 -5.00 -21.03 -23.81
CA GLN A 539 -4.98 -22.47 -24.08
C GLN A 539 -3.62 -22.96 -24.57
N ASP A 540 -2.73 -22.06 -24.96
CA ASP A 540 -1.37 -22.42 -25.37
C ASP A 540 -0.58 -22.99 -24.18
N LYS A 541 0.13 -24.11 -24.42
CA LYS A 541 0.90 -24.83 -23.40
C LYS A 541 2.33 -24.30 -23.23
N ALA A 542 2.84 -23.50 -24.15
CA ALA A 542 4.21 -22.99 -24.13
C ALA A 542 4.28 -21.50 -23.78
N ALA A 543 3.20 -20.74 -23.97
CA ALA A 543 3.16 -19.29 -23.83
C ALA A 543 1.90 -18.77 -23.11
N CYS A 544 1.97 -17.51 -22.67
CA CYS A 544 0.85 -16.77 -22.09
C CYS A 544 0.64 -15.43 -22.82
N LYS A 545 -0.42 -14.69 -22.45
CA LYS A 545 -0.79 -13.42 -23.10
C LYS A 545 0.32 -12.37 -23.08
N CYS A 546 1.27 -12.46 -22.15
CA CYS A 546 2.41 -11.54 -22.04
C CYS A 546 3.35 -11.57 -23.25
N VAL A 547 3.38 -12.67 -24.01
CA VAL A 547 4.19 -12.76 -25.25
C VAL A 547 3.63 -11.85 -26.35
N LEU A 548 2.33 -11.53 -26.29
CA LEU A 548 1.66 -10.69 -27.28
C LEU A 548 1.79 -9.18 -27.02
N LEU A 549 2.45 -8.79 -25.93
CA LEU A 549 2.71 -7.39 -25.63
C LEU A 549 3.85 -6.88 -26.52
N ASP A 550 3.80 -5.61 -26.92
CA ASP A 550 4.86 -5.02 -27.75
C ASP A 550 6.21 -5.11 -27.02
N GLY A 551 7.19 -5.77 -27.65
CA GLY A 551 8.53 -5.96 -27.09
C GLY A 551 9.31 -4.66 -26.85
N LYS A 552 8.89 -3.52 -27.42
CA LYS A 552 9.46 -2.20 -27.12
C LYS A 552 8.87 -1.59 -25.84
N GLU A 553 7.62 -1.91 -25.53
CA GLU A 553 6.84 -1.28 -24.45
C GLU A 553 6.62 -2.17 -23.23
N ALA A 554 6.88 -3.48 -23.34
CA ALA A 554 6.62 -4.46 -22.29
C ALA A 554 7.83 -5.35 -21.98
N ILE A 555 7.74 -6.07 -20.86
CA ILE A 555 8.72 -7.08 -20.45
C ILE A 555 8.15 -8.45 -20.81
N PRO A 556 8.57 -9.05 -21.94
CA PRO A 556 8.00 -10.32 -22.39
C PRO A 556 8.44 -11.44 -21.44
N LEU A 557 7.46 -12.18 -20.91
CA LEU A 557 7.74 -13.39 -20.14
C LEU A 557 7.98 -14.56 -21.07
N SER A 558 9.08 -15.29 -20.84
CA SER A 558 9.42 -16.49 -21.57
C SER A 558 9.29 -17.72 -20.67
N TYR A 559 8.90 -18.85 -21.24
CA TYR A 559 8.77 -20.13 -20.52
C TYR A 559 9.50 -21.24 -21.25
N CYS A 560 9.85 -22.30 -20.52
CA CYS A 560 10.43 -23.49 -21.13
C CYS A 560 9.47 -24.10 -22.17
N PRO A 561 10.03 -24.68 -23.26
CA PRO A 561 9.23 -25.44 -24.22
C PRO A 561 8.57 -26.65 -23.53
N PRO A 562 7.47 -27.18 -24.09
CA PRO A 562 6.80 -28.36 -23.53
C PRO A 562 7.76 -29.54 -23.44
N GLY A 563 8.08 -29.96 -22.22
CA GLY A 563 8.91 -31.13 -21.94
C GLY A 563 8.08 -32.40 -21.70
N PRO A 564 8.73 -33.54 -21.37
CA PRO A 564 8.05 -34.80 -21.05
C PRO A 564 7.27 -34.79 -19.72
N GLY A 565 7.33 -33.70 -18.96
CA GLY A 565 6.61 -33.55 -17.70
C GLY A 565 5.09 -33.39 -17.89
N PRO A 566 4.28 -33.64 -16.85
CA PRO A 566 2.82 -33.61 -16.94
C PRO A 566 2.24 -32.19 -17.12
N LYS A 567 3.02 -31.15 -16.77
CA LYS A 567 2.65 -29.74 -16.92
C LYS A 567 3.83 -28.92 -17.39
N THR A 568 3.57 -27.88 -18.16
CA THR A 568 4.60 -26.95 -18.62
C THR A 568 4.83 -25.82 -17.62
N CYS A 569 5.95 -25.10 -17.77
CA CYS A 569 6.26 -23.94 -16.93
C CYS A 569 5.20 -22.83 -17.03
N SER A 570 4.60 -22.61 -18.20
CA SER A 570 3.55 -21.59 -18.38
C SER A 570 2.22 -22.00 -17.73
N GLU A 571 1.87 -23.29 -17.79
CA GLU A 571 0.69 -23.83 -17.08
C GLU A 571 0.86 -23.73 -15.56
N ILE A 572 2.06 -24.01 -15.05
CA ILE A 572 2.38 -23.85 -13.63
C ILE A 572 2.25 -22.38 -13.22
N ALA A 573 2.86 -21.46 -13.97
CA ALA A 573 2.80 -20.02 -13.68
C ALA A 573 1.35 -19.52 -13.62
N ARG A 574 0.54 -19.79 -14.64
CA ARG A 574 -0.89 -19.37 -14.69
C ARG A 574 -1.72 -19.94 -13.54
N LYS A 575 -1.40 -21.15 -13.06
CA LYS A 575 -2.13 -21.80 -11.98
C LYS A 575 -1.74 -21.26 -10.59
N LEU A 576 -0.48 -20.85 -10.44
CA LEU A 576 0.09 -20.52 -9.13
C LEU A 576 0.12 -19.01 -8.88
N TYR A 577 0.64 -18.21 -9.80
CA TYR A 577 1.05 -16.83 -9.48
C TYR A 577 0.86 -15.82 -10.63
N HIS A 578 0.34 -16.26 -11.77
CA HIS A 578 0.19 -15.44 -12.98
C HIS A 578 -1.24 -15.50 -13.54
N PHE A 579 -2.20 -15.20 -12.67
CA PHE A 579 -3.64 -15.20 -12.91
C PHE A 579 -4.12 -13.87 -13.52
N ARG A 580 -4.34 -12.82 -12.70
CA ARG A 580 -4.74 -11.48 -13.17
C ARG A 580 -3.56 -10.63 -13.59
N ALA A 581 -2.33 -11.03 -13.25
CA ALA A 581 -1.12 -10.41 -13.76
C ALA A 581 -0.89 -10.70 -15.26
N CYS A 582 -1.52 -11.74 -15.82
CA CYS A 582 -1.30 -12.17 -17.19
C CYS A 582 -1.85 -11.19 -18.23
N GLY A 583 -0.98 -10.76 -19.15
CA GLY A 583 -1.33 -9.86 -20.25
C GLY A 583 -1.40 -8.38 -19.89
N LYS A 584 -0.87 -7.99 -18.71
CA LYS A 584 -0.75 -6.58 -18.29
C LYS A 584 0.69 -6.08 -18.40
N ASN A 585 0.87 -4.77 -18.61
CA ASN A 585 2.21 -4.22 -18.74
C ASN A 585 2.83 -3.91 -17.37
N TRP A 586 3.83 -4.70 -16.99
CA TRP A 586 4.59 -4.53 -15.74
C TRP A 586 5.92 -3.79 -15.93
N LYS A 587 6.18 -3.18 -17.10
CA LYS A 587 7.42 -2.45 -17.37
C LYS A 587 7.66 -1.33 -16.37
N TRP A 588 6.62 -0.55 -16.04
CA TRP A 588 6.70 0.54 -15.05
C TRP A 588 7.18 0.03 -13.69
N LEU A 589 6.75 -1.18 -13.28
CA LEU A 589 7.13 -1.76 -12.00
C LEU A 589 8.64 -2.04 -11.99
N HIS A 590 9.16 -2.63 -13.06
CA HIS A 590 10.60 -2.86 -13.20
C HIS A 590 11.39 -1.54 -13.29
N ASP A 591 10.88 -0.56 -14.04
CA ASP A 591 11.46 0.79 -14.14
C ASP A 591 11.49 1.50 -12.79
N ALA A 592 10.59 1.16 -11.86
CA ALA A 592 10.60 1.67 -10.49
C ALA A 592 11.73 1.12 -9.61
N MET A 593 12.53 0.15 -10.09
CA MET A 593 13.63 -0.48 -9.34
C MET A 593 14.99 -0.39 -10.04
N ARG A 594 15.01 -0.25 -11.37
CA ARG A 594 16.23 -0.30 -12.19
C ARG A 594 16.73 1.08 -12.63
N PRO A 595 17.98 1.19 -13.11
CA PRO A 595 18.46 2.42 -13.74
C PRO A 595 17.59 2.85 -14.91
N TYR A 596 17.25 4.14 -14.93
CA TYR A 596 16.46 4.73 -16.01
C TYR A 596 17.36 5.04 -17.20
N MET A 597 17.01 4.49 -18.35
CA MET A 597 17.70 4.75 -19.61
C MET A 597 17.02 5.89 -20.35
N MET A 598 17.79 6.93 -20.65
CA MET A 598 17.31 8.10 -21.38
C MET A 598 17.90 8.11 -22.79
N GLN A 599 17.05 8.47 -23.78
CA GLN A 599 17.49 8.71 -25.14
C GLN A 599 17.94 10.16 -25.31
N TRP A 600 19.07 10.37 -25.97
CA TRP A 600 19.57 11.72 -26.26
C TRP A 600 18.80 12.36 -27.41
N GLY A 601 18.18 13.52 -27.16
CA GLY A 601 17.13 14.10 -28.01
C GLY A 601 17.42 14.17 -29.52
N ASN A 602 18.67 14.43 -29.93
CA ASN A 602 19.05 14.55 -31.35
C ASN A 602 19.94 13.41 -31.88
N HIS A 603 20.40 12.49 -31.03
CA HIS A 603 21.17 11.31 -31.45
C HIS A 603 20.32 10.06 -31.23
N LYS A 604 19.69 9.58 -32.32
CA LYS A 604 18.84 8.38 -32.28
C LYS A 604 19.54 7.16 -31.67
N ASP A 605 20.85 7.09 -31.80
CA ASP A 605 21.66 5.93 -31.39
C ASP A 605 22.30 6.08 -30.00
N TYR A 606 22.19 7.25 -29.35
CA TYR A 606 22.84 7.49 -28.06
C TYR A 606 21.85 7.38 -26.89
N HIS A 607 22.13 6.42 -26.01
CA HIS A 607 21.39 6.16 -24.79
C HIS A 607 22.37 6.18 -23.61
N TYR A 608 21.92 6.69 -22.46
CA TYR A 608 22.70 6.74 -21.23
C TYR A 608 21.78 6.52 -20.02
N PHE A 609 22.36 6.16 -18.88
CA PHE A 609 21.64 6.09 -17.62
C PHE A 609 21.63 7.44 -16.93
N SER A 610 20.47 7.94 -16.50
CA SER A 610 20.40 9.24 -15.81
C SER A 610 20.37 9.11 -14.29
N HIS A 611 19.57 8.18 -13.76
CA HIS A 611 19.44 7.94 -12.32
C HIS A 611 19.06 6.48 -12.05
N THR A 612 19.18 6.06 -10.79
CA THR A 612 18.74 4.76 -10.31
C THR A 612 17.49 4.90 -9.45
N ASN A 613 16.45 4.12 -9.76
CA ASN A 613 15.23 4.07 -8.95
C ASN A 613 15.32 3.09 -7.77
N GLU A 614 16.44 2.37 -7.62
CA GLU A 614 16.65 1.45 -6.51
C GLU A 614 16.58 2.15 -5.14
N VAL A 615 16.95 3.45 -5.09
CA VAL A 615 16.89 4.28 -3.88
C VAL A 615 15.50 4.37 -3.26
N HIS A 616 14.44 4.05 -4.02
CA HIS A 616 13.06 4.06 -3.54
C HIS A 616 12.67 2.81 -2.76
N GLY A 617 13.53 1.78 -2.64
CA GLY A 617 13.27 0.62 -1.80
C GLY A 617 12.22 -0.35 -2.34
N THR A 618 11.84 -0.25 -3.60
CA THR A 618 10.70 -0.97 -4.21
C THR A 618 10.99 -2.43 -4.56
N LEU A 619 12.15 -2.99 -4.20
CA LEU A 619 12.60 -4.34 -4.60
C LEU A 619 11.62 -5.46 -4.24
N LEU A 620 10.98 -5.39 -3.06
CA LEU A 620 10.00 -6.39 -2.63
C LEU A 620 8.69 -6.35 -3.42
N SER A 621 8.46 -5.29 -4.20
CA SER A 621 7.19 -5.08 -4.93
C SER A 621 6.94 -6.15 -5.99
N LEU A 622 7.99 -6.79 -6.52
CA LEU A 622 7.83 -7.94 -7.43
C LEU A 622 7.20 -9.13 -6.73
N LEU A 623 7.65 -9.46 -5.51
CA LEU A 623 7.03 -10.52 -4.70
C LEU A 623 5.64 -10.10 -4.22
N LEU A 624 5.46 -8.82 -3.87
CA LEU A 624 4.16 -8.29 -3.45
C LEU A 624 3.09 -8.44 -4.54
N ARG A 625 3.45 -8.21 -5.81
CA ARG A 625 2.56 -8.49 -6.96
C ARG A 625 2.07 -9.94 -6.94
N GLU A 626 2.96 -10.90 -6.72
CA GLU A 626 2.61 -12.32 -6.65
C GLU A 626 1.68 -12.61 -5.48
N VAL A 627 1.96 -12.06 -4.30
CA VAL A 627 1.10 -12.21 -3.11
C VAL A 627 -0.32 -11.76 -3.43
N PHE A 628 -0.48 -10.57 -4.03
CA PHE A 628 -1.79 -10.05 -4.38
C PHE A 628 -2.47 -10.90 -5.46
N ASP A 629 -1.75 -11.33 -6.50
CA ASP A 629 -2.32 -12.14 -7.57
C ASP A 629 -2.76 -13.54 -7.07
N ILE A 630 -1.95 -14.18 -6.23
CA ILE A 630 -2.27 -15.44 -5.54
C ILE A 630 -3.51 -15.27 -4.68
N THR A 631 -3.58 -14.17 -3.92
CA THR A 631 -4.73 -13.88 -3.06
C THR A 631 -6.00 -13.82 -3.91
N LEU A 632 -6.01 -13.02 -4.98
CA LEU A 632 -7.16 -12.86 -5.87
C LEU A 632 -7.56 -14.16 -6.57
N GLU A 633 -6.58 -14.97 -7.01
CA GLU A 633 -6.80 -16.29 -7.59
C GLU A 633 -7.54 -17.21 -6.61
N ARG A 634 -7.09 -17.25 -5.35
CA ARG A 634 -7.70 -18.09 -4.31
C ARG A 634 -9.09 -17.63 -3.92
N ARG A 635 -9.34 -16.32 -3.87
CA ARG A 635 -10.69 -15.78 -3.65
C ARG A 635 -11.67 -16.29 -4.69
N GLU A 636 -11.24 -16.31 -5.95
CA GLU A 636 -12.07 -16.75 -7.06
C GLU A 636 -12.23 -18.28 -7.06
N ARG A 637 -11.14 -19.03 -6.84
CA ARG A 637 -11.13 -20.50 -6.82
C ARG A 637 -11.92 -21.09 -5.65
N PHE A 638 -11.79 -20.53 -4.45
CA PHE A 638 -12.42 -21.04 -3.23
C PHE A 638 -13.71 -20.29 -2.85
N GLN A 639 -14.10 -19.28 -3.62
CA GLN A 639 -15.27 -18.42 -3.33
C GLN A 639 -15.20 -17.76 -1.96
N ASP A 640 -14.00 -17.46 -1.47
CA ASP A 640 -13.77 -16.72 -0.23
C ASP A 640 -13.39 -15.27 -0.56
N PRO A 641 -14.33 -14.31 -0.58
CA PRO A 641 -14.02 -12.92 -0.88
C PRO A 641 -13.21 -12.23 0.23
N ASN A 642 -13.08 -12.83 1.42
CA ASN A 642 -12.52 -12.21 2.60
C ASN A 642 -11.09 -12.67 2.91
N LEU A 643 -10.49 -13.50 2.06
CA LEU A 643 -9.12 -13.97 2.22
C LEU A 643 -8.15 -12.78 2.23
N MET A 644 -7.51 -12.52 3.37
CA MET A 644 -6.53 -11.44 3.56
C MET A 644 -5.19 -11.84 2.94
N ALA A 645 -4.49 -10.87 2.33
CA ALA A 645 -3.24 -11.14 1.64
C ALA A 645 -2.14 -11.71 2.56
N HIS A 646 -2.07 -11.26 3.82
CA HIS A 646 -1.10 -11.75 4.80
C HIS A 646 -1.45 -13.13 5.40
N GLU A 647 -2.63 -13.68 5.09
CA GLU A 647 -3.16 -14.94 5.65
C GLU A 647 -3.16 -16.09 4.63
N ILE A 648 -2.61 -15.87 3.43
CA ILE A 648 -2.41 -16.95 2.47
C ILE A 648 -1.45 -17.99 3.05
N ASP A 649 -1.66 -19.27 2.71
CA ASP A 649 -0.93 -20.42 3.24
C ASP A 649 0.60 -20.22 3.29
N GLU A 650 1.19 -19.62 2.25
CA GLU A 650 2.63 -19.34 2.14
C GLU A 650 3.15 -18.34 3.17
N LEU A 651 2.34 -17.35 3.54
CA LEU A 651 2.73 -16.28 4.47
C LEU A 651 2.29 -16.59 5.91
N LEU A 652 1.21 -17.37 6.06
CA LEU A 652 0.68 -17.75 7.37
C LEU A 652 1.70 -18.54 8.20
N ILE A 653 2.50 -19.39 7.53
CA ILE A 653 3.52 -20.22 8.19
C ILE A 653 4.84 -19.47 8.43
N LEU A 654 4.99 -18.24 7.94
CA LEU A 654 6.15 -17.41 8.21
C LEU A 654 6.01 -16.70 9.54
N GLU A 655 7.14 -16.24 10.08
CA GLU A 655 7.18 -15.52 11.35
C GLU A 655 6.27 -14.27 11.33
N ASP A 656 5.74 -13.94 12.50
CA ASP A 656 4.87 -12.77 12.71
C ASP A 656 5.40 -11.87 13.82
N ASN A 657 4.83 -10.67 13.95
CA ASN A 657 5.21 -9.69 14.97
C ASN A 657 5.19 -10.29 16.40
N LEU A 658 4.30 -11.26 16.65
CA LEU A 658 4.14 -11.96 17.94
C LEU A 658 5.28 -12.93 18.28
N ASP A 659 6.10 -13.32 17.29
CA ASP A 659 7.27 -14.18 17.50
C ASP A 659 8.49 -13.37 18.00
N HIS A 660 8.39 -12.03 18.02
CA HIS A 660 9.44 -11.10 18.41
C HIS A 660 9.11 -10.46 19.77
N THR A 661 9.68 -10.96 20.87
CA THR A 661 9.20 -10.55 22.20
C THR A 661 9.76 -9.25 22.76
N ASP A 662 10.85 -8.66 22.25
CA ASP A 662 11.45 -7.51 22.97
C ASP A 662 12.34 -6.53 22.16
N GLU A 663 12.41 -6.60 20.81
CA GLU A 663 13.45 -5.84 20.08
C GLU A 663 12.94 -4.94 18.95
N LYS A 664 13.46 -3.70 18.96
CA LYS A 664 13.17 -2.56 18.07
C LYS A 664 13.64 -2.80 16.63
N VAL A 665 13.10 -3.79 15.94
CA VAL A 665 13.43 -4.00 14.52
C VAL A 665 12.73 -2.94 13.69
N ALA A 666 13.47 -1.90 13.34
CA ALA A 666 12.99 -0.78 12.55
C ALA A 666 12.71 -1.20 11.09
N PHE A 667 11.45 -1.36 10.69
CA PHE A 667 11.07 -1.74 9.32
C PHE A 667 11.31 -0.57 8.34
N PRO A 668 12.00 -0.74 7.18
CA PRO A 668 12.34 0.37 6.32
C PRO A 668 11.07 0.92 5.65
N PHE A 669 10.97 2.25 5.59
CA PHE A 669 9.81 2.91 4.99
C PHE A 669 10.22 3.91 3.91
N THR A 670 9.62 3.80 2.74
CA THR A 670 9.54 4.90 1.77
C THR A 670 8.10 5.04 1.29
N LEU A 671 7.70 6.25 0.94
CA LEU A 671 6.37 6.52 0.39
C LEU A 671 6.12 5.68 -0.88
N ALA A 672 7.16 5.51 -1.70
CA ALA A 672 7.09 4.73 -2.93
C ALA A 672 6.87 3.23 -2.66
N ALA A 673 7.73 2.58 -1.85
CA ALA A 673 7.70 1.13 -1.65
C ALA A 673 6.55 0.66 -0.77
N ASN A 674 6.15 1.47 0.21
CA ASN A 674 5.17 1.06 1.22
C ASN A 674 3.73 1.47 0.86
N ILE A 675 3.54 2.49 0.02
CA ILE A 675 2.22 3.09 -0.26
C ILE A 675 1.93 3.19 -1.76
N GLN A 676 2.71 3.97 -2.53
CA GLN A 676 2.39 4.30 -3.93
C GLN A 676 2.41 3.06 -4.83
N VAL A 677 3.53 2.34 -4.86
CA VAL A 677 3.72 1.16 -5.72
C VAL A 677 2.76 0.03 -5.33
N PRO A 678 2.57 -0.32 -4.05
CA PRO A 678 1.56 -1.30 -3.66
C PRO A 678 0.14 -0.99 -4.15
N PHE A 679 -0.31 0.27 -4.02
CA PHE A 679 -1.63 0.67 -4.51
C PHE A 679 -1.72 0.64 -6.03
N ASP A 680 -0.66 1.04 -6.74
CA ASP A 680 -0.59 0.93 -8.20
C ASP A 680 -0.65 -0.53 -8.67
N ILE A 681 0.02 -1.45 -7.98
CA ILE A 681 -0.10 -2.90 -8.26
C ILE A 681 -1.54 -3.37 -8.04
N LEU A 682 -2.17 -3.03 -6.91
CA LEU A 682 -3.54 -3.46 -6.59
C LEU A 682 -4.55 -2.94 -7.62
N MET A 683 -4.49 -1.64 -7.93
CA MET A 683 -5.33 -1.04 -8.97
C MET A 683 -5.07 -1.69 -10.33
N GLN A 684 -3.79 -1.98 -10.66
CA GLN A 684 -3.46 -2.68 -11.89
C GLN A 684 -3.92 -4.14 -11.89
N LEU A 685 -4.11 -4.78 -10.73
CA LEU A 685 -4.75 -6.09 -10.61
C LEU A 685 -6.28 -6.03 -10.69
N GLY A 686 -6.87 -4.83 -10.67
CA GLY A 686 -8.32 -4.58 -10.73
C GLY A 686 -8.98 -4.52 -9.35
N VAL A 687 -8.21 -4.26 -8.29
CA VAL A 687 -8.71 -4.11 -6.92
C VAL A 687 -9.15 -2.68 -6.67
N ASP A 688 -10.34 -2.51 -6.10
CA ASP A 688 -10.81 -1.24 -5.56
C ASP A 688 -10.17 -0.99 -4.18
N ILE A 689 -9.06 -0.25 -4.17
CA ILE A 689 -8.31 0.08 -2.95
C ILE A 689 -9.08 0.93 -1.94
N PHE A 690 -10.24 1.49 -2.32
CA PHE A 690 -11.09 2.30 -1.44
C PHE A 690 -12.17 1.46 -0.77
N ALA A 691 -12.71 0.45 -1.48
CA ALA A 691 -13.80 -0.37 -0.95
C ALA A 691 -13.32 -1.70 -0.33
N ASP A 692 -12.17 -2.24 -0.77
CA ASP A 692 -11.69 -3.55 -0.33
C ASP A 692 -10.67 -3.46 0.82
N PHE A 693 -11.18 -3.53 2.06
CA PHE A 693 -10.38 -3.46 3.29
C PHE A 693 -9.50 -4.69 3.53
N SER A 694 -9.64 -5.75 2.73
CA SER A 694 -8.71 -6.89 2.80
C SER A 694 -7.31 -6.55 2.28
N PHE A 695 -7.17 -5.41 1.60
CA PHE A 695 -5.92 -4.79 1.19
C PHE A 695 -5.73 -3.40 1.84
N ASP A 696 -6.24 -3.23 3.07
CA ASP A 696 -5.99 -2.01 3.86
C ASP A 696 -4.47 -1.88 4.16
N THR A 697 -4.01 -0.68 4.48
CA THR A 697 -2.56 -0.36 4.60
C THR A 697 -1.84 -1.29 5.57
N TRP A 698 -2.45 -1.59 6.72
CA TRP A 698 -1.87 -2.48 7.72
C TRP A 698 -1.62 -3.90 7.18
N VAL A 699 -2.51 -4.42 6.32
CA VAL A 699 -2.34 -5.73 5.67
C VAL A 699 -1.11 -5.71 4.77
N ILE A 700 -0.95 -4.64 3.98
CA ILE A 700 0.19 -4.48 3.08
C ILE A 700 1.49 -4.39 3.88
N GLN A 701 1.51 -3.64 4.99
CA GLN A 701 2.71 -3.54 5.83
C GLN A 701 3.08 -4.88 6.45
N ILE A 702 2.12 -5.68 6.94
CA ILE A 702 2.39 -7.03 7.45
C ILE A 702 2.98 -7.93 6.36
N VAL A 703 2.41 -7.91 5.14
CA VAL A 703 2.97 -8.68 4.02
C VAL A 703 4.40 -8.25 3.73
N LEU A 704 4.68 -6.95 3.63
CA LEU A 704 6.02 -6.45 3.35
C LEU A 704 7.02 -6.80 4.46
N ARG A 705 6.62 -6.75 5.74
CA ARG A 705 7.44 -7.20 6.87
C ARG A 705 7.80 -8.68 6.75
N LYS A 706 6.82 -9.54 6.47
CA LYS A 706 7.05 -10.99 6.25
C LYS A 706 7.97 -11.22 5.06
N LEU A 707 7.79 -10.50 3.96
CA LEU A 707 8.64 -10.60 2.77
C LEU A 707 10.07 -10.11 3.04
N LEU A 708 10.26 -9.01 3.78
CA LEU A 708 11.58 -8.46 4.07
C LEU A 708 12.48 -9.48 4.78
N ILE A 709 11.91 -10.22 5.74
CA ILE A 709 12.64 -11.21 6.54
C ILE A 709 12.88 -12.52 5.77
N ASN A 710 11.94 -12.90 4.89
CA ASN A 710 11.93 -14.25 4.29
C ASN A 710 12.30 -14.31 2.81
N ALA A 711 12.41 -13.17 2.13
CA ALA A 711 12.81 -13.14 0.73
C ALA A 711 14.29 -13.49 0.58
N ILE A 712 14.56 -14.50 -0.25
CA ILE A 712 15.91 -15.00 -0.49
C ILE A 712 16.37 -14.54 -1.88
N PRO A 713 17.46 -13.75 -1.96
CA PRO A 713 18.03 -13.36 -3.23
C PRO A 713 18.64 -14.56 -3.94
N TRP A 714 18.37 -14.66 -5.23
CA TRP A 714 19.02 -15.65 -6.07
C TRP A 714 20.36 -15.13 -6.54
N VAL A 715 21.41 -15.85 -6.16
CA VAL A 715 22.77 -15.47 -6.46
C VAL A 715 23.34 -16.46 -7.47
N ASN A 716 23.62 -15.99 -8.68
CA ASN A 716 24.40 -16.74 -9.68
C ASN A 716 25.73 -16.08 -9.91
N VAL A 717 26.47 -15.90 -8.82
CA VAL A 717 27.77 -15.25 -8.86
C VAL A 717 28.82 -16.25 -8.39
N PRO A 718 29.75 -16.63 -9.28
CA PRO A 718 31.01 -17.30 -8.90
C PRO A 718 31.78 -16.55 -7.80
N ALA A 719 31.51 -15.27 -7.53
CA ALA A 719 32.18 -14.49 -6.48
C ALA A 719 31.94 -14.98 -5.03
N LEU A 720 30.85 -15.71 -4.79
CA LEU A 720 30.58 -16.37 -3.49
C LEU A 720 30.95 -17.87 -3.52
N LYS A 721 31.32 -18.39 -4.69
CA LYS A 721 31.94 -19.71 -4.83
C LYS A 721 33.45 -19.55 -5.04
N MET A 722 34.23 -19.84 -4.00
CA MET A 722 35.67 -20.17 -4.11
C MET A 722 36.67 -19.00 -4.25
N SER A 723 36.29 -17.78 -3.88
CA SER A 723 37.25 -16.71 -3.61
C SER A 723 37.59 -16.69 -2.11
N LYS A 724 38.88 -16.86 -1.76
CA LYS A 724 39.37 -16.63 -0.38
C LYS A 724 39.32 -15.15 0.04
N ALA A 725 38.95 -14.24 -0.86
CA ALA A 725 38.72 -12.85 -0.54
C ALA A 725 37.22 -12.63 -0.23
N PRO A 726 36.89 -11.94 0.88
CA PRO A 726 35.50 -11.65 1.25
C PRO A 726 34.80 -10.97 0.08
N ALA A 727 33.59 -11.44 -0.25
CA ALA A 727 32.77 -10.86 -1.31
C ALA A 727 32.80 -9.33 -1.20
N LYS A 728 33.20 -8.69 -2.30
CA LYS A 728 33.33 -7.23 -2.40
C LYS A 728 32.09 -6.56 -1.79
N MET A 729 32.37 -5.63 -0.88
CA MET A 729 31.46 -4.71 -0.18
C MET A 729 30.03 -4.68 -0.73
N ILE A 730 29.06 -4.94 0.14
CA ILE A 730 27.72 -4.36 0.06
C ILE A 730 27.87 -2.93 -0.50
N ALA A 731 27.37 -2.69 -1.71
CA ALA A 731 27.46 -1.38 -2.35
C ALA A 731 26.62 -0.40 -1.54
N ARG A 732 27.23 0.33 -0.61
CA ARG A 732 26.55 1.35 0.20
C ARG A 732 26.21 2.61 -0.60
N ARG A 733 26.83 2.78 -1.77
CA ARG A 733 26.57 3.87 -2.72
C ARG A 733 26.59 3.32 -4.14
N LYS A 734 25.63 3.76 -4.96
CA LYS A 734 25.63 3.58 -6.41
C LYS A 734 25.53 4.95 -7.05
N GLU A 735 26.66 5.43 -7.53
CA GLU A 735 26.75 6.68 -8.29
C GLU A 735 26.73 6.31 -9.76
N ILE A 736 25.81 6.93 -10.51
CA ILE A 736 25.78 6.81 -11.96
C ILE A 736 26.73 7.87 -12.51
N ASP A 737 27.67 7.45 -13.35
CA ASP A 737 28.64 8.35 -13.95
C ASP A 737 27.95 9.35 -14.89
N ASP A 738 28.62 10.45 -15.20
CA ASP A 738 28.07 11.42 -16.14
C ASP A 738 27.93 10.83 -17.55
N PRO A 739 27.08 11.42 -18.41
CA PRO A 739 26.86 10.91 -19.75
C PRO A 739 28.11 10.89 -20.64
N GLU A 740 29.13 11.72 -20.37
CA GLU A 740 30.36 11.73 -21.17
C GLU A 740 31.24 10.53 -20.82
N LYS A 741 31.44 10.27 -19.54
CA LYS A 741 32.16 9.10 -19.04
C LYS A 741 31.46 7.80 -19.42
N GLN A 742 30.14 7.73 -19.32
CA GLN A 742 29.38 6.57 -19.83
C GLN A 742 29.62 6.35 -21.33
N ARG A 743 29.79 7.42 -22.12
CA ARG A 743 30.12 7.31 -23.54
C ARG A 743 31.53 6.75 -23.77
N GLU A 744 32.50 7.19 -22.97
CA GLU A 744 33.88 6.69 -23.02
C GLU A 744 33.92 5.20 -22.66
N MET A 745 33.30 4.83 -21.54
CA MET A 745 33.14 3.44 -21.12
C MET A 745 32.48 2.58 -22.20
N THR A 746 31.44 3.10 -22.88
CA THR A 746 30.77 2.40 -23.98
C THR A 746 31.69 2.20 -25.18
N LYS A 747 32.55 3.17 -25.52
CA LYS A 747 33.54 3.05 -26.61
C LYS A 747 34.65 2.06 -26.25
N GLU A 748 35.06 2.04 -25.00
CA GLU A 748 36.08 1.13 -24.46
C GLU A 748 35.54 -0.29 -24.26
N GLY A 749 34.21 -0.46 -24.31
CA GLY A 749 33.54 -1.74 -24.14
C GLY A 749 33.55 -2.22 -22.69
N GLU A 750 33.48 -1.29 -21.74
CA GLU A 750 33.34 -1.59 -20.31
C GLU A 750 31.93 -2.08 -19.95
N SER A 751 31.81 -2.69 -18.77
CA SER A 751 30.56 -3.26 -18.24
C SER A 751 29.86 -2.28 -17.30
N PHE A 752 28.54 -2.13 -17.46
CA PHE A 752 27.69 -1.32 -16.56
C PHE A 752 27.06 -2.13 -15.42
N GLU A 753 27.56 -3.33 -15.12
CA GLU A 753 27.02 -4.21 -14.07
C GLU A 753 26.98 -3.57 -12.67
N SER A 754 27.88 -2.63 -12.39
CA SER A 754 27.91 -1.88 -11.13
C SER A 754 26.67 -1.02 -10.90
N TYR A 755 25.95 -0.65 -11.96
CA TYR A 755 24.73 0.15 -11.86
C TYR A 755 23.48 -0.69 -11.60
N ASP A 756 23.59 -2.01 -11.71
CA ASP A 756 22.43 -2.87 -11.57
C ASP A 756 21.87 -2.86 -10.17
N PRO A 757 20.55 -3.11 -10.02
CA PRO A 757 19.93 -3.28 -8.73
C PRO A 757 20.62 -4.37 -7.89
N SER A 758 20.64 -4.18 -6.57
CA SER A 758 21.38 -5.08 -5.65
C SER A 758 20.92 -6.53 -5.77
N PHE A 759 19.63 -6.73 -6.05
CA PHE A 759 19.06 -8.04 -6.32
C PHE A 759 18.33 -8.03 -7.65
N ARG A 760 18.64 -9.01 -8.50
CA ARG A 760 17.94 -9.21 -9.79
C ARG A 760 16.84 -10.26 -9.71
N ALA A 761 16.92 -11.17 -8.76
CA ALA A 761 15.90 -12.19 -8.55
C ALA A 761 15.71 -12.44 -7.05
N LEU A 762 14.46 -12.43 -6.62
CA LEU A 762 14.04 -12.66 -5.24
C LEU A 762 13.01 -13.81 -5.22
N TYR A 763 13.09 -14.66 -4.21
CA TYR A 763 12.23 -15.82 -4.07
C TYR A 763 11.72 -15.99 -2.64
N LEU A 764 10.54 -16.58 -2.50
CA LEU A 764 10.01 -16.99 -1.20
C LEU A 764 9.92 -18.52 -1.13
N TYR A 765 10.51 -19.10 -0.08
CA TYR A 765 10.48 -20.54 0.21
C TYR A 765 9.95 -20.78 1.63
N PRO A 766 8.61 -20.90 1.79
CA PRO A 766 7.99 -20.99 3.10
C PRO A 766 8.52 -22.15 3.97
N GLY A 767 8.80 -23.31 3.39
CA GLY A 767 9.35 -24.45 4.13
C GLY A 767 10.81 -24.24 4.58
N PHE A 768 11.64 -23.67 3.71
CA PHE A 768 13.03 -23.35 3.98
C PHE A 768 13.19 -22.23 5.03
N SER A 769 12.27 -21.27 5.10
CA SER A 769 12.25 -20.22 6.11
C SER A 769 12.07 -20.72 7.56
N LEU A 770 11.56 -21.95 7.74
CA LEU A 770 11.36 -22.55 9.06
C LEU A 770 12.64 -23.07 9.72
N PHE A 771 13.74 -23.19 8.97
CA PHE A 771 15.01 -23.60 9.55
C PHE A 771 15.61 -22.45 10.34
N ASN A 772 16.10 -22.75 11.54
CA ASN A 772 16.67 -21.72 12.38
C ASN A 772 18.12 -21.41 12.01
N HIS A 773 18.49 -20.13 12.10
CA HIS A 773 19.84 -19.69 11.84
C HIS A 773 20.81 -20.12 12.95
N VAL A 774 21.99 -20.58 12.56
CA VAL A 774 23.16 -20.67 13.45
C VAL A 774 24.41 -20.22 12.69
N CYS A 775 25.40 -19.68 13.42
CA CYS A 775 26.66 -19.23 12.84
C CYS A 775 27.32 -20.28 11.91
N PRO A 776 28.08 -19.83 10.89
CA PRO A 776 28.74 -20.71 9.91
C PRO A 776 29.58 -21.85 10.51
N GLU A 777 30.12 -21.69 11.71
CA GLU A 777 30.95 -22.73 12.34
C GLU A 777 30.12 -23.84 13.01
N LYS A 778 28.89 -23.52 13.45
CA LYS A 778 28.08 -24.37 14.34
C LYS A 778 26.89 -25.06 13.64
N HIS A 779 26.67 -24.83 12.34
CA HIS A 779 25.57 -25.45 11.60
C HIS A 779 25.75 -26.95 11.36
N ASN A 780 24.66 -27.70 11.46
CA ASN A 780 24.62 -29.14 11.22
C ASN A 780 24.00 -29.51 9.85
N ALA A 781 23.36 -28.56 9.17
CA ALA A 781 22.87 -28.70 7.81
C ALA A 781 23.32 -27.53 6.91
N GLN A 782 23.51 -27.83 5.64
CA GLN A 782 23.88 -26.88 4.59
C GLN A 782 22.76 -26.76 3.57
N TRP A 783 22.77 -25.66 2.81
CA TRP A 783 21.79 -25.41 1.77
C TRP A 783 22.41 -24.78 0.52
N GLY A 784 21.68 -24.81 -0.59
CA GLY A 784 22.10 -24.21 -1.86
C GLY A 784 21.08 -24.41 -2.98
N PHE A 785 21.37 -23.82 -4.14
CA PHE A 785 20.50 -23.90 -5.32
C PHE A 785 20.84 -25.06 -6.26
N ASP A 786 19.82 -25.62 -6.91
CA ASP A 786 19.92 -26.68 -7.92
C ASP A 786 20.31 -26.13 -9.31
N PHE A 787 21.55 -25.65 -9.44
CA PHE A 787 22.02 -25.10 -10.71
C PHE A 787 22.05 -26.11 -11.87
N GLY A 788 22.13 -27.42 -11.58
CA GLY A 788 22.14 -28.48 -12.60
C GLY A 788 20.76 -28.94 -13.06
N GLY A 789 19.74 -28.79 -12.20
CA GLY A 789 18.36 -29.20 -12.43
C GLY A 789 17.45 -28.00 -12.65
N VAL A 790 16.78 -27.51 -11.60
CA VAL A 790 15.93 -26.31 -11.63
C VAL A 790 16.64 -25.16 -10.90
N PRO A 791 17.21 -24.16 -11.61
CA PRO A 791 18.10 -23.17 -11.02
C PRO A 791 17.59 -22.41 -9.79
N ASN A 792 16.29 -22.21 -9.67
CA ASN A 792 15.66 -21.56 -8.53
C ASN A 792 15.08 -22.54 -7.51
N ARG A 793 15.49 -23.81 -7.51
CA ARG A 793 15.10 -24.77 -6.47
C ARG A 793 16.15 -24.79 -5.36
N VAL A 794 15.70 -24.81 -4.11
CA VAL A 794 16.56 -24.87 -2.93
C VAL A 794 16.64 -26.29 -2.39
N PHE A 795 17.84 -26.65 -1.96
CA PHE A 795 18.19 -27.92 -1.32
C PHE A 795 18.71 -27.67 0.08
N VAL A 796 18.34 -28.53 1.02
CA VAL A 796 18.96 -28.62 2.35
C VAL A 796 19.47 -30.04 2.55
N TRP A 797 20.71 -30.20 2.99
CA TRP A 797 21.32 -31.52 3.27
C TRP A 797 22.13 -31.50 4.57
N ALA A 798 22.29 -32.67 5.17
CA ALA A 798 23.03 -32.82 6.42
C ALA A 798 24.54 -32.67 6.19
N LYS A 799 25.21 -31.78 6.95
CA LYS A 799 26.67 -31.63 6.95
C LYS A 799 27.37 -32.70 7.79
N GLU A 800 26.68 -33.14 8.84
CA GLU A 800 27.12 -34.16 9.79
C GLU A 800 25.99 -35.18 10.04
N ASP A 801 26.27 -36.23 10.80
CA ASP A 801 25.23 -37.14 11.27
C ASP A 801 24.33 -36.43 12.29
N ILE A 802 23.04 -36.32 12.00
CA ILE A 802 22.06 -35.67 12.88
C ILE A 802 21.26 -36.75 13.63
N PRO A 803 21.34 -36.84 14.97
CA PRO A 803 20.58 -37.81 15.74
C PRO A 803 19.10 -37.45 15.80
N LYS A 804 18.27 -38.47 16.06
CA LYS A 804 16.83 -38.30 16.30
C LYS A 804 16.60 -37.31 17.44
N GLY A 805 15.70 -36.35 17.23
CA GLY A 805 15.31 -35.35 18.21
C GLY A 805 16.16 -34.08 18.21
N LYS A 806 17.28 -34.03 17.47
CA LYS A 806 18.10 -32.81 17.34
C LYS A 806 17.45 -31.84 16.35
N GLU A 807 17.55 -30.54 16.65
CA GLU A 807 17.15 -29.47 15.75
C GLU A 807 18.09 -29.40 14.54
N ILE A 808 17.54 -29.10 13.37
CA ILE A 808 18.28 -28.90 12.13
C ILE A 808 18.48 -27.40 11.95
N LEU A 809 19.73 -26.97 12.01
CA LEU A 809 20.14 -25.58 11.99
C LEU A 809 20.99 -25.31 10.75
N ILE A 810 20.74 -24.17 10.10
CA ILE A 810 21.45 -23.75 8.89
C ILE A 810 22.10 -22.38 9.07
N SER A 811 23.15 -22.13 8.29
CA SER A 811 23.72 -20.77 8.19
C SER A 811 23.12 -20.07 6.98
N TYR A 812 22.39 -18.98 7.19
CA TYR A 812 21.88 -18.12 6.11
C TYR A 812 22.96 -17.18 5.58
N THR A 813 24.00 -16.93 6.38
CA THR A 813 25.12 -16.06 6.04
C THR A 813 26.42 -16.83 5.92
N GLU A 814 27.37 -16.23 5.21
CA GLU A 814 28.74 -16.79 5.09
C GLU A 814 29.64 -16.42 6.26
N SER A 815 29.34 -15.27 6.90
CA SER A 815 30.09 -14.74 8.05
C SER A 815 29.15 -14.57 9.26
N PRO A 816 29.68 -14.63 10.49
CA PRO A 816 28.93 -14.24 11.68
C PRO A 816 28.38 -12.82 11.56
N MET A 817 27.16 -12.60 12.01
CA MET A 817 26.50 -11.29 12.06
C MET A 817 26.46 -10.76 13.49
N THR A 818 26.41 -9.43 13.60
CA THR A 818 26.09 -8.72 14.84
C THR A 818 24.64 -9.00 15.26
N GLU A 819 24.32 -8.83 16.54
CA GLU A 819 22.97 -9.06 17.07
C GLU A 819 21.90 -8.23 16.34
N LYS A 820 22.14 -6.92 16.20
CA LYS A 820 21.29 -6.01 15.42
C LYS A 820 21.15 -6.43 13.95
N GLY A 821 22.24 -6.92 13.34
CA GLY A 821 22.23 -7.42 11.95
C GLY A 821 21.37 -8.67 11.77
N MET A 822 21.40 -9.59 12.75
CA MET A 822 20.57 -10.79 12.75
C MET A 822 19.09 -10.48 12.88
N LEU A 823 18.71 -9.63 13.83
CA LEU A 823 17.33 -9.22 14.00
C LEU A 823 16.78 -8.53 12.76
N ARG A 824 17.62 -7.71 12.11
CA ARG A 824 17.26 -7.01 10.90
C ARG A 824 17.06 -7.92 9.68
N GLN A 825 17.98 -8.85 9.44
CA GLN A 825 17.97 -9.69 8.23
C GLN A 825 17.17 -10.99 8.39
N LEU A 826 17.13 -11.54 9.59
CA LEU A 826 16.56 -12.86 9.89
C LEU A 826 15.30 -12.78 10.74
N GLY A 827 14.96 -11.60 11.27
CA GLY A 827 13.85 -11.40 12.20
C GLY A 827 14.10 -11.94 13.61
N ARG A 828 15.22 -12.62 13.87
CA ARG A 828 15.45 -13.36 15.11
C ARG A 828 16.92 -13.46 15.47
N GLN A 829 17.14 -13.75 16.75
CA GLN A 829 18.47 -14.05 17.26
C GLN A 829 19.00 -15.41 16.76
N CYS A 830 20.33 -15.54 16.76
CA CYS A 830 21.01 -16.79 16.45
C CYS A 830 20.58 -17.92 17.38
N ALA A 831 20.53 -19.15 16.87
CA ALA A 831 20.35 -20.35 17.69
C ALA A 831 21.62 -20.78 18.43
N CYS A 832 22.69 -19.98 18.39
CA CYS A 832 23.97 -20.37 18.97
C CYS A 832 24.12 -19.90 20.42
N ASP A 833 24.84 -20.71 21.21
CA ASP A 833 25.18 -20.37 22.60
C ASP A 833 26.29 -19.31 22.70
N GLY A 834 26.91 -18.91 21.58
CA GLY A 834 28.00 -17.94 21.57
C GLY A 834 27.52 -16.51 21.87
N GLU A 835 28.41 -15.71 22.45
CA GLU A 835 28.28 -14.26 22.48
C GLU A 835 28.51 -13.74 21.06
N HIS A 836 27.62 -12.87 20.62
CA HIS A 836 27.80 -12.09 19.41
C HIS A 836 28.30 -10.72 19.86
N GLU A 837 29.38 -10.21 19.26
CA GLU A 837 29.83 -8.86 19.55
C GLU A 837 28.67 -7.89 19.23
N ASP A 838 28.12 -7.28 20.28
CA ASP A 838 27.52 -5.97 20.14
C ASP A 838 28.64 -5.06 19.67
N GLU A 839 28.45 -4.34 18.57
CA GLU A 839 29.37 -3.24 18.26
C GLU A 839 29.40 -2.37 19.51
N SER A 840 30.57 -2.29 20.15
CA SER A 840 30.76 -1.49 21.36
C SER A 840 30.20 -0.11 21.08
N SER A 841 29.16 0.27 21.83
CA SER A 841 28.86 1.67 22.05
C SER A 841 30.12 2.26 22.67
N ASP A 842 30.93 2.93 21.86
CA ASP A 842 31.88 3.87 22.43
C ASP A 842 31.08 4.82 23.34
N GLU A 843 31.62 4.97 24.54
CA GLU A 843 30.98 5.39 25.79
C GLU A 843 30.22 6.73 25.71
N ASP A 844 28.93 6.74 26.07
CA ASP A 844 28.26 7.67 27.01
C ASP A 844 26.72 7.60 26.86
N ASP A 845 26.08 6.53 27.34
CA ASP A 845 24.62 6.45 27.48
C ASP A 845 24.19 6.82 28.92
N ALA A 846 24.08 8.13 29.18
CA ALA A 846 23.09 8.60 30.14
C ALA A 846 21.73 8.62 29.43
N PRO A 847 20.63 8.13 30.05
CA PRO A 847 19.31 8.20 29.42
C PRO A 847 18.99 9.68 29.10
N PRO A 848 18.74 10.06 27.83
CA PRO A 848 18.45 11.43 27.49
C PRO A 848 17.13 11.84 28.17
N GLN A 849 17.14 13.04 28.77
CA GLN A 849 15.91 13.68 29.20
C GLN A 849 14.98 13.89 27.99
N PRO A 850 13.64 13.82 28.19
CA PRO A 850 12.70 14.10 27.10
C PRO A 850 13.01 15.48 26.49
N PRO A 851 12.91 15.64 25.16
CA PRO A 851 13.18 16.92 24.51
C PRO A 851 12.23 17.98 25.08
N GLN A 852 12.77 18.92 25.86
CA GLN A 852 12.05 20.13 26.23
C GLN A 852 12.11 21.08 25.03
N TYR A 853 11.04 21.07 24.24
CA TYR A 853 10.85 22.09 23.22
C TYR A 853 10.61 23.44 23.90
N PRO A 854 11.34 24.52 23.55
CA PRO A 854 10.93 25.85 23.96
C PRO A 854 9.54 26.13 23.34
N PRO A 855 8.58 26.67 24.10
CA PRO A 855 7.28 27.04 23.56
C PRO A 855 7.47 28.20 22.58
N LEU A 856 7.55 27.90 21.29
CA LEU A 856 7.41 28.91 20.24
C LEU A 856 5.93 29.22 20.12
N SER A 857 5.50 30.22 20.90
CA SER A 857 4.16 30.78 20.85
C SER A 857 3.79 31.13 19.41
N ALA A 858 2.62 30.64 18.95
CA ALA A 858 2.04 30.92 17.63
C ALA A 858 1.53 32.37 17.50
N ALA A 859 2.12 33.32 18.22
CA ALA A 859 1.71 34.71 18.17
C ALA A 859 2.16 35.36 16.85
N PRO A 860 1.29 36.12 16.17
CA PRO A 860 1.72 37.02 15.10
C PRO A 860 2.73 38.01 15.70
N ARG A 861 3.92 38.14 15.12
CA ARG A 861 4.74 39.32 15.39
C ARG A 861 3.98 40.52 14.84
N GLU A 862 3.54 41.43 15.71
CA GLU A 862 3.04 42.73 15.29
C GLU A 862 4.11 43.43 14.44
N PRO A 863 3.71 44.15 13.36
CA PRO A 863 4.65 44.93 12.59
C PRO A 863 5.14 46.09 13.45
N THR A 864 6.38 46.05 13.90
CA THR A 864 7.05 47.20 14.51
C THR A 864 7.14 48.34 13.47
N PRO A 865 6.68 49.55 13.79
CA PRO A 865 6.83 50.70 12.91
C PRO A 865 8.29 51.17 12.96
N ASP A 866 9.00 51.06 11.83
CA ASP A 866 10.31 51.67 11.66
C ASP A 866 10.16 53.20 11.62
N THR A 867 10.36 53.82 12.77
CA THR A 867 10.65 55.25 12.88
C THR A 867 12.13 55.42 13.20
N SER A 868 12.92 55.88 12.22
CA SER A 868 14.13 56.67 12.44
C SER A 868 14.44 57.53 11.20
N PRO A 869 14.65 58.85 11.36
CA PRO A 869 14.71 59.81 10.25
C PRO A 869 16.14 60.19 9.82
N ASP A 870 16.27 60.46 8.51
CA ASP A 870 17.15 61.45 7.83
C ASP A 870 18.70 61.29 7.82
N PRO A 871 19.47 62.01 6.95
CA PRO A 871 19.09 62.84 5.80
C PRO A 871 19.99 62.78 4.52
N SER A 872 19.34 62.99 3.37
CA SER A 872 19.69 63.88 2.23
C SER A 872 20.94 63.75 1.32
N GLN A 873 20.69 64.12 0.04
CA GLN A 873 21.55 64.50 -1.11
C GLN A 873 22.12 63.33 -1.94
N GLY A 874 21.84 63.11 -3.24
CA GLY A 874 21.51 63.93 -4.42
C GLY A 874 22.45 63.44 -5.56
N ALA A 875 22.19 63.39 -6.87
CA ALA A 875 21.10 63.73 -7.77
C ALA A 875 21.37 63.08 -9.17
N SER A 876 20.32 62.87 -9.98
CA SER A 876 20.18 63.05 -11.46
C SER A 876 21.26 62.55 -12.44
N THR A 877 21.03 62.05 -13.67
CA THR A 877 20.08 62.40 -14.75
C THR A 877 20.36 61.46 -15.95
N ARG A 878 19.34 61.01 -16.72
CA ARG A 878 19.16 61.28 -18.18
C ARG A 878 18.02 60.45 -18.81
N ALA A 879 16.95 61.17 -19.18
CA ALA A 879 16.05 60.87 -20.30
C ALA A 879 16.75 61.28 -21.63
N LEU A 880 16.40 60.81 -22.84
CA LEU A 880 15.20 61.03 -23.66
C LEU A 880 15.31 60.11 -24.92
N GLY A 881 14.23 59.57 -25.47
CA GLY A 881 13.45 60.13 -26.61
C GLY A 881 13.45 59.12 -27.78
N THR A 882 12.42 58.93 -28.61
CA THR A 882 11.49 59.90 -29.20
C THR A 882 10.25 59.22 -29.79
N GLN A 883 9.19 60.03 -29.93
CA GLN A 883 7.79 59.76 -30.32
C GLN A 883 7.55 59.70 -31.85
N THR A 884 6.38 59.21 -32.29
CA THR A 884 5.41 60.01 -33.10
C THR A 884 4.00 59.39 -33.20
N LYS A 885 3.09 59.99 -32.42
CA LYS A 885 1.68 60.44 -32.58
C LYS A 885 0.56 59.76 -33.45
N PRO A 886 -0.73 60.04 -33.09
CA PRO A 886 -1.94 59.30 -33.45
C PRO A 886 -2.96 60.10 -34.31
N ILE A 887 -4.08 59.47 -34.68
CA ILE A 887 -5.30 60.16 -35.17
C ILE A 887 -6.53 59.64 -34.40
N ARG A 888 -7.38 60.58 -33.99
CA ARG A 888 -8.69 60.41 -33.36
C ARG A 888 -9.73 61.03 -34.30
N ALA A 889 -10.89 60.40 -34.47
CA ALA A 889 -12.09 61.05 -34.97
C ALA A 889 -13.32 60.53 -34.21
N GLN A 890 -14.30 61.42 -34.11
CA GLN A 890 -15.43 61.49 -33.19
C GLN A 890 -16.71 60.82 -33.72
N VAL A 891 -17.57 60.38 -32.79
CA VAL A 891 -19.00 60.70 -32.60
C VAL A 891 -19.95 60.57 -33.82
N ASP A 892 -20.98 59.70 -33.69
CA ASP A 892 -22.42 60.05 -33.76
C ASP A 892 -23.32 58.79 -33.89
N GLY A 893 -24.55 58.86 -33.38
CA GLY A 893 -25.71 58.30 -34.10
C GLY A 893 -26.53 57.21 -33.41
N ALA A 894 -27.78 57.56 -33.09
CA ALA A 894 -28.83 56.80 -32.44
C ALA A 894 -29.54 55.74 -33.30
N ASP A 895 -30.26 54.86 -32.58
CA ASP A 895 -31.60 54.28 -32.82
C ASP A 895 -31.97 53.39 -34.03
N ASP A 896 -32.90 52.49 -33.68
CA ASP A 896 -33.94 51.78 -34.46
C ASP A 896 -33.69 50.38 -35.07
N ASP A 897 -34.36 49.43 -34.40
CA ASP A 897 -35.41 48.53 -34.90
C ASP A 897 -35.12 47.20 -35.64
N ARG A 898 -35.81 46.17 -35.10
CA ARG A 898 -36.48 45.01 -35.76
C ARG A 898 -35.59 43.93 -36.40
N GLU A 899 -35.83 42.62 -36.31
CA GLU A 899 -37.02 41.74 -36.11
C GLU A 899 -36.47 40.37 -35.58
N GLU A 900 -37.09 39.67 -34.61
CA GLU A 900 -38.13 38.61 -34.78
C GLU A 900 -37.70 37.44 -35.72
N PHE A 901 -37.94 36.14 -35.50
CA PHE A 901 -38.69 35.33 -34.54
C PHE A 901 -38.44 33.82 -34.85
N VAL A 902 -38.88 32.92 -33.94
CA VAL A 902 -39.46 31.56 -34.14
C VAL A 902 -38.49 30.37 -34.19
N ALA A 903 -38.74 29.21 -33.58
CA ALA A 903 -39.59 28.78 -32.46
C ALA A 903 -39.24 27.33 -32.07
N ARG A 904 -39.65 26.99 -30.84
CA ARG A 904 -40.23 25.74 -30.30
C ARG A 904 -40.05 24.42 -31.04
N GLU A 905 -39.79 23.38 -30.24
CA GLU A 905 -40.85 22.40 -29.92
C GLU A 905 -40.65 21.75 -28.53
N GLN A 906 -41.68 21.90 -27.69
CA GLN A 906 -41.93 21.12 -26.47
C GLN A 906 -42.82 19.94 -26.87
N LEU A 907 -42.52 18.75 -26.35
CA LEU A 907 -43.50 17.68 -26.21
C LEU A 907 -43.71 17.41 -24.73
N SER A 908 -44.96 17.59 -24.32
CA SER A 908 -45.49 17.38 -22.98
C SER A 908 -46.26 16.05 -22.92
N LEU A 909 -46.46 15.59 -21.68
CA LEU A 909 -47.54 14.75 -21.12
C LEU A 909 -47.13 13.32 -20.69
N PRO A 910 -47.85 12.72 -19.72
CA PRO A 910 -48.77 13.28 -18.72
C PRO A 910 -48.48 12.83 -17.27
N GLY A 911 -49.04 13.58 -16.31
CA GLY A 911 -49.14 13.17 -14.92
C GLY A 911 -50.25 12.14 -14.69
N ALA A 912 -50.06 11.32 -13.66
CA ALA A 912 -51.12 10.56 -13.01
C ALA A 912 -50.88 10.62 -11.49
N THR A 913 -51.89 11.13 -10.80
CA THR A 913 -52.07 11.23 -9.36
C THR A 913 -52.55 9.92 -8.75
N GLY A 914 -52.15 9.66 -7.50
CA GLY A 914 -52.92 8.87 -6.54
C GLY A 914 -52.49 7.41 -6.35
N ALA A 915 -51.76 7.16 -5.26
CA ALA A 915 -51.86 5.95 -4.43
C ALA A 915 -50.91 6.11 -3.23
N GLU A 916 -51.35 6.84 -2.22
CA GLU A 916 -50.88 6.66 -0.84
C GLU A 916 -51.57 5.43 -0.24
N GLU A 917 -50.84 4.74 0.64
CA GLU A 917 -51.30 3.72 1.60
C GLU A 917 -51.83 2.38 1.07
N GLN A 918 -50.94 1.38 0.95
CA GLN A 918 -51.14 0.01 1.47
C GLN A 918 -49.86 -0.83 1.32
N PHE A 919 -49.37 -1.35 2.46
CA PHE A 919 -48.70 -2.64 2.73
C PHE A 919 -48.27 -3.51 1.51
N ASP A 920 -47.15 -4.24 1.46
CA ASP A 920 -46.64 -5.13 2.53
C ASP A 920 -45.29 -5.79 2.17
N TRP A 921 -44.50 -6.08 3.20
CA TRP A 921 -43.50 -7.15 3.43
C TRP A 921 -42.53 -7.72 2.36
N GLU A 922 -42.67 -7.49 1.06
CA GLU A 922 -41.83 -8.16 0.04
C GLU A 922 -40.43 -7.53 -0.13
N LEU A 923 -40.25 -6.28 0.26
CA LEU A 923 -38.96 -5.56 0.13
C LEU A 923 -37.92 -6.03 1.17
N GLU A 924 -38.35 -6.47 2.36
CA GLU A 924 -37.46 -7.06 3.37
C GLU A 924 -37.02 -8.48 2.99
N HIS A 925 -37.86 -9.24 2.29
CA HIS A 925 -37.46 -10.52 1.71
C HIS A 925 -36.46 -10.33 0.54
N TYR A 926 -36.64 -9.27 -0.26
CA TYR A 926 -35.74 -8.93 -1.37
C TYR A 926 -34.34 -8.44 -0.91
N MET A 927 -34.26 -7.85 0.29
CA MET A 927 -32.98 -7.44 0.89
C MET A 927 -32.19 -8.60 1.53
N ALA A 928 -32.85 -9.72 1.85
CA ALA A 928 -32.21 -10.94 2.37
C ALA A 928 -31.55 -11.80 1.26
N THR A 929 -31.86 -11.54 -0.01
CA THR A 929 -31.34 -12.28 -1.17
C THR A 929 -30.37 -11.48 -2.03
N ARG A 930 -29.45 -10.70 -1.42
CA ARG A 930 -28.20 -10.28 -2.11
C ARG A 930 -27.24 -11.49 -2.28
N LYS A 931 -27.73 -12.57 -2.89
CA LYS A 931 -26.89 -13.50 -3.66
C LYS A 931 -26.89 -12.98 -5.09
N ARG A 932 -25.70 -12.80 -5.64
CA ARG A 932 -25.46 -12.46 -7.05
C ARG A 932 -26.37 -13.32 -7.95
N PRO A 933 -27.01 -12.78 -8.99
CA PRO A 933 -27.77 -13.60 -9.92
C PRO A 933 -26.82 -14.57 -10.63
N TYR A 934 -26.96 -15.84 -10.24
CA TYR A 934 -26.44 -17.02 -10.89
C TYR A 934 -27.18 -17.22 -12.22
N ARG A 935 -26.45 -17.41 -13.31
CA ARG A 935 -26.97 -18.02 -14.55
C ARG A 935 -26.43 -19.45 -14.60
N GLY A 936 -27.34 -20.38 -14.86
CA GLY A 936 -27.30 -21.76 -14.38
C GLY A 936 -26.42 -22.77 -15.10
N GLU A 937 -26.31 -23.90 -14.36
CA GLU A 937 -26.03 -25.30 -14.73
C GLU A 937 -24.57 -25.57 -15.17
N TRP A 938 -23.80 -26.47 -14.54
CA TRP A 938 -24.14 -27.85 -14.17
C TRP A 938 -23.45 -28.30 -12.87
N ALA A 939 -24.17 -29.11 -12.08
CA ALA A 939 -23.60 -30.05 -11.13
C ALA A 939 -23.39 -31.40 -11.84
N GLU A 940 -22.26 -32.07 -11.63
CA GLU A 940 -22.23 -33.34 -10.89
C GLU A 940 -20.82 -33.96 -10.82
N SER A 941 -20.71 -34.79 -9.80
CA SER A 941 -19.56 -35.45 -9.17
C SER A 941 -18.73 -36.42 -10.04
N GLY A 942 -17.46 -36.56 -9.64
CA GLY A 942 -16.69 -37.80 -9.49
C GLY A 942 -16.93 -39.02 -10.40
N TYR A 943 -15.84 -39.47 -11.04
CA TYR A 943 -15.58 -40.82 -11.56
C TYR A 943 -16.48 -41.36 -12.71
N HIS A 944 -16.02 -41.27 -13.96
CA HIS A 944 -15.53 -42.41 -14.77
C HIS A 944 -15.42 -42.11 -16.29
N LYS A 945 -14.38 -42.73 -16.88
CA LYS A 945 -14.21 -43.27 -18.25
C LYS A 945 -14.62 -42.45 -19.49
N ARG A 946 -13.60 -42.26 -20.35
CA ARG A 946 -13.60 -42.19 -21.83
C ARG A 946 -14.93 -42.48 -22.52
N GLN A 947 -15.39 -41.56 -23.37
CA GLN A 947 -15.73 -41.84 -24.77
C GLN A 947 -15.82 -40.54 -25.59
N HIS A 948 -15.35 -40.64 -26.84
CA HIS A 948 -15.38 -39.63 -27.90
C HIS A 948 -16.81 -39.24 -28.31
N PHE A 949 -17.03 -38.01 -28.80
CA PHE A 949 -17.18 -37.65 -30.24
C PHE A 949 -17.89 -36.29 -30.43
N ASP A 950 -17.30 -35.49 -31.34
CA ASP A 950 -17.83 -34.48 -32.28
C ASP A 950 -19.05 -33.62 -31.95
N SER A 951 -18.83 -32.31 -31.87
CA SER A 951 -19.31 -31.29 -32.84
C SER A 951 -18.70 -29.92 -32.52
#